data_AF-A0A1F5DWB5-F1
#
_entry.id   AF-A0A1F5DWB5-F1
#
_cell.length_a   1.000
_cell.length_b   1.000
_cell.length_c   1.000
_cell.angle_alpha   90.00
_cell.angle_beta   90.00
_cell.angle_gamma   90.00
#
_symmetry.space_group_name_H-M   'P 1'
#
loop_
_entity.id
_entity.type
_entity.pdbx_description
1 polymer ?
#
loop_
_entity_poly.entity_id
_entity_poly.type
_entity_poly.pdbx_seq_one_letter_code
_entity_poly.pdbx_strand_id
1 'polypeptide(L)'
;MQIVADLQLHSKYSRAVSPDMIIPIMTEWGEKKGIDLLATGDWTHPLWFKELEANLEEAGEGIYKLKNSAKKTRFFLSGEISSIYTGGGKGRRVHTLFFAPSLEVVRKINEELVRRGANLMSDGRPIVGLSCQQLCEAVWSIDERVLVVPAHCLLPQEMIHSSNGIKPIGDLKKKDLVLTYKGRYKSITQVLKREYKGEIIRIRPWYFSLGLSTTPEHPYYAIKTVKKCRSTGDVCRPFGRHLNHCQAKHYLQYQPKWIKAEEIEVGDFLLYPVLREKSNLTSFKISDVVSGLQQENGRVRIKMGRGLWTNNIIKFDADFGRLIGYYLAEGYVYGSNGIGFCFNSAEKEFVEDIKNITGKIFGLNQFREYYRKGSGGVELSVSSEILTRLFKSWFYGGEGPKRAGNKRLPDWMLKLNLKFQAELLLGWWQGDKGYTVSRELMNQMKTICLRLKILPGIGVNRLKDFQKRNHYSSIESREIKANSDLYSVSLLTFIEDKFGLKKRLKDVRLERKLDRKHGWIDGNYAYLPVRKIEKSRYDGEVFNLEVDGDNSYVAEFAAVHNCWTPWFSLYGSKSGFDSVEECFGKYADRIYAVETGLSSDPVMNWRIPDLDRRAIVSFSDAHSPKKLGREATVFSGDFNDEVSFNDVAGAIGERFLGKNSGRLKIAYTIEFHPEEGKYHYTGHRTCGVVQSPEETRAKGTVCHVCGRQLTVGVEHRVDELAKDRQEIKPVKKTSEAGVVGYYHPTDSTRPPYVKIVPLHEILAEVVGVVSISSPKVTELYERLIDGVGSEFAVLLKSGLEKIKAVAGERTAEAIQKVRSGEIVVQPGYDGVFGVVKIWGDKSRTDPLQSKSEQTSLF
;
A
#
# COMPACT_ATOMS: atom_id res chain seq x y z
N MET A 1 -29.52 10.80 -32.95
CA MET A 1 -29.47 9.50 -32.22
C MET A 1 -28.65 9.65 -30.93
N GLN A 2 -28.43 8.57 -30.17
CA GLN A 2 -27.63 8.54 -28.93
C GLN A 2 -26.58 7.41 -28.99
N ILE A 3 -25.46 7.58 -28.29
CA ILE A 3 -24.36 6.60 -28.14
C ILE A 3 -24.02 6.52 -26.66
N VAL A 4 -24.12 5.36 -26.05
CA VAL A 4 -23.60 5.12 -24.69
C VAL A 4 -22.14 4.67 -24.78
N ALA A 5 -21.23 5.44 -24.17
CA ALA A 5 -19.79 5.24 -24.31
C ALA A 5 -19.10 5.02 -22.96
N ASP A 6 -18.38 3.91 -22.83
CA ASP A 6 -17.61 3.53 -21.64
C ASP A 6 -16.13 3.43 -22.02
N LEU A 7 -15.44 4.57 -21.90
CA LEU A 7 -14.13 4.81 -22.51
C LEU A 7 -12.94 4.63 -21.54
N GLN A 8 -13.17 4.11 -20.33
CA GLN A 8 -12.09 3.71 -19.43
C GLN A 8 -12.34 2.34 -18.83
N LEU A 9 -11.46 1.40 -19.18
CA LEU A 9 -11.45 0.01 -18.73
C LEU A 9 -10.06 -0.58 -18.98
N HIS A 10 -9.82 -1.79 -18.48
CA HIS A 10 -8.53 -2.46 -18.61
C HIS A 10 -8.63 -3.82 -19.31
N SER A 11 -7.54 -4.16 -19.99
CA SER A 11 -7.30 -5.45 -20.63
C SER A 11 -6.87 -6.51 -19.62
N LYS A 12 -6.96 -7.78 -20.01
CA LYS A 12 -6.37 -8.91 -19.26
C LYS A 12 -4.86 -8.78 -18.95
N TYR A 13 -4.15 -7.83 -19.56
CA TYR A 13 -2.72 -7.59 -19.32
C TYR A 13 -2.44 -6.57 -18.20
N SER A 14 -3.45 -5.84 -17.74
CA SER A 14 -3.33 -5.04 -16.52
C SER A 14 -3.67 -5.83 -15.26
N ARG A 15 -3.15 -5.38 -14.12
CA ARG A 15 -3.28 -6.11 -12.85
C ARG A 15 -4.70 -6.10 -12.30
N ALA A 16 -5.07 -7.21 -11.67
CA ALA A 16 -6.38 -7.45 -11.05
C ALA A 16 -7.58 -7.38 -12.03
N VAL A 17 -7.32 -7.56 -13.33
CA VAL A 17 -8.33 -7.66 -14.38
C VAL A 17 -8.65 -9.14 -14.67
N SER A 18 -9.89 -9.44 -15.08
CA SER A 18 -10.27 -10.79 -15.51
C SER A 18 -9.53 -11.21 -16.79
N PRO A 19 -9.11 -12.49 -16.94
CA PRO A 19 -8.69 -13.02 -18.24
C PRO A 19 -9.76 -12.86 -19.34
N ASP A 20 -11.04 -12.74 -18.96
CA ASP A 20 -12.17 -12.55 -19.87
C ASP A 20 -12.25 -11.13 -20.49
N MET A 21 -11.38 -10.19 -20.08
CA MET A 21 -11.25 -8.88 -20.73
C MET A 21 -10.45 -9.03 -22.05
N ILE A 22 -11.13 -9.65 -23.02
CA ILE A 22 -10.73 -9.81 -24.42
C ILE A 22 -11.82 -9.25 -25.34
N ILE A 23 -11.44 -8.71 -26.50
CA ILE A 23 -12.34 -8.01 -27.43
C ILE A 23 -13.63 -8.80 -27.76
N PRO A 24 -13.63 -10.13 -28.00
CA PRO A 24 -14.87 -10.88 -28.26
C PRO A 24 -15.86 -10.86 -27.09
N ILE A 25 -15.39 -11.10 -25.86
CA ILE A 25 -16.24 -11.13 -24.66
C ILE A 25 -16.66 -9.70 -24.27
N MET A 26 -15.76 -8.72 -24.43
CA MET A 26 -16.10 -7.30 -24.27
C MET A 26 -17.19 -6.87 -25.26
N THR A 27 -17.19 -7.40 -26.49
CA THR A 27 -18.27 -7.16 -27.47
C THR A 27 -19.60 -7.77 -27.02
N GLU A 28 -19.61 -9.02 -26.52
CA GLU A 28 -20.82 -9.65 -25.98
C GLU A 28 -21.40 -8.86 -24.79
N TRP A 29 -20.53 -8.44 -23.85
CA TRP A 29 -20.97 -7.67 -22.68
C TRP A 29 -21.35 -6.24 -23.03
N GLY A 30 -20.76 -5.63 -24.06
CA GLY A 30 -21.22 -4.35 -24.61
C GLY A 30 -22.68 -4.43 -25.05
N GLU A 31 -23.03 -5.47 -25.81
CA GLU A 31 -24.41 -5.73 -26.25
C GLU A 31 -25.36 -5.96 -25.07
N LYS A 32 -24.99 -6.85 -24.13
CA LYS A 32 -25.79 -7.15 -22.93
C LYS A 32 -26.00 -5.92 -22.04
N LYS A 33 -25.00 -5.06 -21.92
CA LYS A 33 -25.11 -3.77 -21.20
C LYS A 33 -25.92 -2.73 -21.97
N GLY A 34 -25.83 -2.73 -23.30
CA GLY A 34 -26.33 -1.66 -24.16
C GLY A 34 -25.31 -0.52 -24.34
N ILE A 35 -24.01 -0.86 -24.34
CA ILE A 35 -22.90 0.06 -24.61
C ILE A 35 -22.59 0.03 -26.10
N ASP A 36 -22.74 1.19 -26.75
CA ASP A 36 -22.52 1.36 -28.17
C ASP A 36 -21.02 1.53 -28.49
N LEU A 37 -20.25 2.16 -27.60
CA LEU A 37 -18.81 2.41 -27.77
C LEU A 37 -18.00 2.06 -26.51
N LEU A 38 -17.16 1.04 -26.58
CA LEU A 38 -16.24 0.63 -25.52
C LEU A 38 -14.83 1.18 -25.74
N ALA A 39 -14.08 1.40 -24.68
CA ALA A 39 -12.62 1.47 -24.78
C ALA A 39 -12.00 0.12 -25.14
N THR A 40 -10.82 0.15 -25.76
CA THR A 40 -9.93 -1.04 -25.85
C THR A 40 -9.23 -1.35 -24.53
N GLY A 41 -8.94 -0.31 -23.74
CA GLY A 41 -7.99 -0.38 -22.63
C GLY A 41 -6.55 -0.59 -23.10
N ASP A 42 -5.59 -0.17 -22.28
CA ASP A 42 -4.19 -0.64 -22.24
C ASP A 42 -3.45 -0.82 -23.59
N TRP A 43 -3.75 -0.03 -24.63
CA TRP A 43 -3.21 -0.25 -25.99
C TRP A 43 -1.68 -0.13 -26.10
N THR A 44 -1.02 0.29 -25.01
CA THR A 44 0.42 0.33 -24.85
C THR A 44 1.06 -1.06 -24.71
N HIS A 45 0.36 -2.05 -24.15
CA HIS A 45 0.97 -3.35 -23.89
C HIS A 45 1.19 -4.14 -25.20
N PRO A 46 2.43 -4.51 -25.60
CA PRO A 46 2.70 -5.00 -26.96
C PRO A 46 2.00 -6.31 -27.35
N LEU A 47 1.64 -7.18 -26.40
CA LEU A 47 0.83 -8.37 -26.69
C LEU A 47 -0.66 -8.03 -26.84
N TRP A 48 -1.15 -7.03 -26.09
CA TRP A 48 -2.53 -6.56 -26.23
C TRP A 48 -2.72 -5.83 -27.55
N PHE A 49 -1.79 -4.95 -27.91
CA PHE A 49 -1.81 -4.24 -29.18
C PHE A 49 -1.89 -5.20 -30.38
N LYS A 50 -1.14 -6.31 -30.36
CA LYS A 50 -1.25 -7.37 -31.38
C LYS A 50 -2.61 -8.06 -31.38
N GLU A 51 -3.25 -8.24 -30.23
CA GLU A 51 -4.65 -8.73 -30.18
C GLU A 51 -5.65 -7.70 -30.70
N LEU A 52 -5.41 -6.39 -30.53
CA LEU A 52 -6.20 -5.34 -31.17
C LEU A 52 -6.04 -5.39 -32.69
N GLU A 53 -4.81 -5.39 -33.22
CA GLU A 53 -4.51 -5.53 -34.66
C GLU A 53 -5.10 -6.82 -35.25
N ALA A 54 -5.10 -7.92 -34.50
CA ALA A 54 -5.67 -9.20 -34.92
C ALA A 54 -7.21 -9.20 -34.94
N ASN A 55 -7.87 -8.67 -33.91
CA ASN A 55 -9.33 -8.80 -33.72
C ASN A 55 -10.16 -7.60 -34.22
N LEU A 56 -9.56 -6.41 -34.38
CA LEU A 56 -10.30 -5.19 -34.76
C LEU A 56 -10.07 -4.78 -36.21
N GLU A 57 -11.13 -4.40 -36.89
CA GLU A 57 -11.11 -3.66 -38.15
C GLU A 57 -11.80 -2.30 -37.97
N GLU A 58 -11.47 -1.34 -38.83
CA GLU A 58 -12.02 0.02 -38.75
C GLU A 58 -13.49 0.04 -39.24
N ALA A 59 -14.29 0.91 -38.62
CA ALA A 59 -15.74 1.01 -38.79
C ALA A 59 -16.23 2.47 -39.03
N GLY A 60 -15.28 3.40 -39.07
CA GLY A 60 -15.41 4.86 -39.13
C GLY A 60 -14.06 5.44 -38.69
N GLU A 61 -13.70 6.68 -39.05
CA GLU A 61 -12.35 7.23 -38.78
C GLU A 61 -11.98 7.11 -37.29
N GLY A 62 -11.04 6.24 -36.94
CA GLY A 62 -10.60 6.00 -35.56
C GLY A 62 -11.59 5.24 -34.67
N ILE A 63 -12.70 4.74 -35.22
CA ILE A 63 -13.68 3.88 -34.53
C ILE A 63 -13.57 2.45 -35.08
N TYR A 64 -13.51 1.46 -34.20
CA TYR A 64 -13.22 0.07 -34.56
C TYR A 64 -14.40 -0.87 -34.25
N LYS A 65 -14.41 -2.06 -34.85
CA LYS A 65 -15.35 -3.16 -34.56
C LYS A 65 -14.63 -4.51 -34.58
N LEU A 66 -15.21 -5.51 -33.93
CA LEU A 66 -14.73 -6.90 -33.99
C LEU A 66 -14.88 -7.45 -35.43
N LYS A 67 -13.79 -7.98 -35.99
CA LYS A 67 -13.79 -8.63 -37.32
C LYS A 67 -14.79 -9.78 -37.40
N ASN A 68 -15.41 -9.96 -38.56
CA ASN A 68 -16.38 -11.02 -38.84
C ASN A 68 -17.60 -11.04 -37.88
N SER A 69 -17.89 -9.93 -37.19
CA SER A 69 -18.98 -9.83 -36.22
C SER A 69 -20.11 -8.93 -36.72
N ALA A 70 -21.35 -9.41 -36.61
CA ALA A 70 -22.56 -8.62 -36.86
C ALA A 70 -23.00 -7.77 -35.65
N LYS A 71 -22.22 -7.73 -34.56
CA LYS A 71 -22.53 -6.95 -33.36
C LYS A 71 -22.39 -5.44 -33.58
N LYS A 72 -23.16 -4.66 -32.82
CA LYS A 72 -23.26 -3.21 -32.91
C LYS A 72 -22.24 -2.47 -32.06
N THR A 73 -21.82 -3.01 -30.91
CA THR A 73 -20.76 -2.41 -30.09
C THR A 73 -19.50 -2.12 -30.92
N ARG A 74 -18.93 -0.94 -30.71
CA ARG A 74 -17.71 -0.41 -31.33
C ARG A 74 -16.61 -0.21 -30.28
N PHE A 75 -15.39 0.02 -30.76
CA PHE A 75 -14.21 0.22 -29.93
C PHE A 75 -13.50 1.55 -30.21
N PHE A 76 -13.04 2.18 -29.12
CA PHE A 76 -12.30 3.43 -29.07
C PHE A 76 -10.91 3.16 -28.48
N LEU A 77 -9.84 3.68 -29.08
CA LEU A 77 -8.47 3.35 -28.65
C LEU A 77 -8.09 4.14 -27.38
N SER A 78 -8.35 3.55 -26.21
CA SER A 78 -8.03 4.10 -24.88
C SER A 78 -6.92 3.32 -24.17
N GLY A 79 -6.04 3.99 -23.44
CA GLY A 79 -4.95 3.37 -22.67
C GLY A 79 -4.38 4.31 -21.59
N GLU A 80 -4.16 3.77 -20.38
CA GLU A 80 -3.72 4.52 -19.19
C GLU A 80 -2.19 4.44 -18.98
N ILE A 81 -1.50 5.57 -18.81
CA ILE A 81 -0.01 5.62 -18.70
C ILE A 81 0.48 6.38 -17.47
N SER A 82 1.18 5.67 -16.58
CA SER A 82 1.64 6.16 -15.27
C SER A 82 2.90 7.06 -15.34
N SER A 83 2.71 8.34 -15.67
CA SER A 83 3.70 9.43 -15.52
C SER A 83 4.11 9.71 -14.06
N ILE A 84 5.31 9.31 -13.64
CA ILE A 84 5.75 9.47 -12.25
C ILE A 84 7.12 10.15 -12.11
N TYR A 85 7.12 11.37 -11.58
CA TYR A 85 8.23 12.33 -11.65
C TYR A 85 8.32 13.27 -10.42
N THR A 86 9.22 14.25 -10.45
CA THR A 86 9.29 15.33 -9.46
C THR A 86 9.21 16.67 -10.16
N GLY A 87 8.38 17.60 -9.67
CA GLY A 87 8.17 18.90 -10.33
C GLY A 87 7.66 19.98 -9.39
N GLY A 88 8.39 21.09 -9.29
CA GLY A 88 8.00 22.24 -8.45
C GLY A 88 8.07 21.98 -6.95
N GLY A 89 9.03 21.18 -6.48
CA GLY A 89 9.22 20.91 -5.04
C GLY A 89 8.14 20.02 -4.38
N LYS A 90 7.21 19.50 -5.19
CA LYS A 90 6.32 18.39 -4.85
C LYS A 90 6.65 17.22 -5.80
N GLY A 91 6.76 16.00 -5.30
CA GLY A 91 6.79 14.83 -6.16
C GLY A 91 5.38 14.61 -6.76
N ARG A 92 5.35 14.46 -8.09
CA ARG A 92 4.13 14.43 -8.90
C ARG A 92 4.00 13.05 -9.49
N ARG A 93 2.81 12.50 -9.41
CA ARG A 93 2.57 11.18 -9.97
C ARG A 93 1.17 11.22 -10.56
N VAL A 94 1.06 10.69 -11.77
CA VAL A 94 -0.07 10.84 -12.67
C VAL A 94 -0.13 9.58 -13.61
N HIS A 95 -1.28 9.20 -14.21
CA HIS A 95 -1.68 7.93 -14.91
C HIS A 95 -2.48 8.26 -16.17
N THR A 96 -1.95 9.15 -16.97
CA THR A 96 -2.68 9.83 -18.03
C THR A 96 -3.42 8.86 -18.99
N LEU A 97 -4.75 8.92 -19.03
CA LEU A 97 -5.63 8.24 -20.00
C LEU A 97 -5.42 8.85 -21.38
N PHE A 98 -5.04 8.05 -22.37
CA PHE A 98 -4.80 8.49 -23.74
C PHE A 98 -5.76 7.87 -24.75
N PHE A 99 -6.44 8.75 -25.49
CA PHE A 99 -7.39 8.40 -26.55
C PHE A 99 -6.77 8.67 -27.93
N ALA A 100 -6.45 7.63 -28.69
CA ALA A 100 -5.71 7.75 -29.95
C ALA A 100 -6.63 7.66 -31.19
N PRO A 101 -6.37 8.43 -32.27
CA PRO A 101 -7.21 8.44 -33.47
C PRO A 101 -6.99 7.25 -34.41
N SER A 102 -5.94 6.44 -34.24
CA SER A 102 -5.75 5.20 -35.02
C SER A 102 -4.73 4.25 -34.41
N LEU A 103 -4.80 2.96 -34.79
CA LEU A 103 -3.79 1.95 -34.42
C LEU A 103 -2.38 2.33 -34.92
N GLU A 104 -2.28 3.06 -36.03
CA GLU A 104 -1.03 3.59 -36.56
C GLU A 104 -0.39 4.63 -35.62
N VAL A 105 -1.20 5.54 -35.07
CA VAL A 105 -0.76 6.51 -34.06
C VAL A 105 -0.40 5.83 -32.75
N VAL A 106 -1.18 4.83 -32.31
CA VAL A 106 -0.84 3.99 -31.16
C VAL A 106 0.54 3.34 -31.33
N ARG A 107 0.83 2.74 -32.49
CA ARG A 107 2.12 2.08 -32.73
C ARG A 107 3.28 3.06 -32.61
N LYS A 108 3.16 4.24 -33.21
CA LYS A 108 4.15 5.33 -33.10
C LYS A 108 4.34 5.82 -31.67
N ILE A 109 3.25 5.97 -30.90
CA ILE A 109 3.35 6.33 -29.47
C ILE A 109 4.09 5.23 -28.70
N ASN A 110 3.77 3.96 -28.93
CA ASN A 110 4.45 2.84 -28.29
C ASN A 110 5.95 2.81 -28.63
N GLU A 111 6.31 3.05 -29.89
CA GLU A 111 7.71 3.16 -30.33
C GLU A 111 8.45 4.35 -29.67
N GLU A 112 7.83 5.52 -29.58
CA GLU A 112 8.43 6.70 -28.94
C GLU A 112 8.54 6.56 -27.42
N LEU A 113 7.58 5.90 -26.78
CA LEU A 113 7.65 5.57 -25.36
C LEU A 113 8.81 4.59 -25.08
N VAL A 114 8.97 3.54 -25.90
CA VAL A 114 10.11 2.63 -25.81
C VAL A 114 11.43 3.36 -26.08
N ARG A 115 11.47 4.26 -27.08
CA ARG A 115 12.63 5.13 -27.38
C ARG A 115 13.00 6.04 -26.20
N ARG A 116 12.01 6.49 -25.42
CA ARG A 116 12.18 7.25 -24.16
C ARG A 116 12.42 6.36 -22.93
N GLY A 117 12.57 5.04 -23.10
CA GLY A 117 12.92 4.08 -22.04
C GLY A 117 11.74 3.46 -21.29
N ALA A 118 10.52 3.55 -21.79
CA ALA A 118 9.35 2.93 -21.16
C ALA A 118 9.32 1.41 -21.36
N ASN A 119 9.15 0.65 -20.27
CA ASN A 119 8.95 -0.80 -20.33
C ASN A 119 7.47 -1.16 -20.52
N LEU A 120 7.02 -1.19 -21.77
CA LEU A 120 5.62 -1.48 -22.12
C LEU A 120 5.20 -2.95 -21.90
N MET A 121 6.14 -3.86 -21.63
CA MET A 121 5.85 -5.28 -21.31
C MET A 121 5.61 -5.53 -19.82
N SER A 122 5.55 -4.49 -18.99
CA SER A 122 5.52 -4.61 -17.51
C SER A 122 4.11 -4.58 -16.88
N ASP A 123 3.13 -4.04 -17.61
CA ASP A 123 1.72 -3.94 -17.25
C ASP A 123 0.90 -3.51 -18.49
N GLY A 124 -0.42 -3.69 -18.46
CA GLY A 124 -1.34 -2.93 -19.33
C GLY A 124 -1.25 -1.41 -19.15
N ARG A 125 -0.88 -0.98 -17.94
CA ARG A 125 -0.64 0.43 -17.55
C ARG A 125 0.85 0.72 -17.35
N PRO A 126 1.62 0.98 -18.42
CA PRO A 126 3.05 1.20 -18.31
C PRO A 126 3.36 2.42 -17.44
N ILE A 127 4.43 2.30 -16.66
CA ILE A 127 4.87 3.37 -15.74
C ILE A 127 6.14 4.03 -16.31
N VAL A 128 6.07 5.35 -16.50
CA VAL A 128 7.06 6.15 -17.22
C VAL A 128 7.64 7.26 -16.34
N GLY A 129 8.93 7.54 -16.48
CA GLY A 129 9.62 8.61 -15.75
C GLY A 129 9.36 10.03 -16.28
N LEU A 130 8.47 10.18 -17.27
CA LEU A 130 8.16 11.45 -17.93
C LEU A 130 7.20 12.29 -17.07
N SER A 131 7.37 13.61 -17.07
CA SER A 131 6.34 14.52 -16.54
C SER A 131 5.06 14.48 -17.37
N CYS A 132 3.92 14.93 -16.80
CA CYS A 132 2.69 15.11 -17.60
C CYS A 132 2.97 15.90 -18.88
N GLN A 133 3.74 16.99 -18.78
CA GLN A 133 4.11 17.84 -19.89
C GLN A 133 4.99 17.10 -20.91
N GLN A 134 5.99 16.33 -20.47
CA GLN A 134 6.89 15.57 -21.34
C GLN A 134 6.22 14.35 -22.00
N LEU A 135 5.22 13.77 -21.34
CA LEU A 135 4.42 12.66 -21.89
C LEU A 135 3.41 13.20 -22.91
N CYS A 136 2.73 14.29 -22.60
CA CYS A 136 1.89 15.02 -23.56
C CYS A 136 2.70 15.48 -24.78
N GLU A 137 3.93 15.97 -24.59
CA GLU A 137 4.86 16.36 -25.66
C GLU A 137 5.39 15.16 -26.45
N ALA A 138 5.53 13.98 -25.84
CA ALA A 138 5.85 12.73 -26.56
C ALA A 138 4.69 12.27 -27.45
N VAL A 139 3.46 12.48 -27.01
CA VAL A 139 2.25 12.02 -27.67
C VAL A 139 1.80 12.98 -28.77
N TRP A 140 1.70 14.27 -28.49
CA TRP A 140 1.29 15.28 -29.49
C TRP A 140 2.36 15.64 -30.52
N SER A 141 3.62 15.22 -30.33
CA SER A 141 4.62 15.28 -31.39
C SER A 141 4.43 14.21 -32.48
N ILE A 142 3.51 13.25 -32.25
CA ILE A 142 3.17 12.16 -33.16
C ILE A 142 1.83 12.43 -33.85
N ASP A 143 0.81 12.76 -33.07
CA ASP A 143 -0.50 13.22 -33.57
C ASP A 143 -1.12 14.14 -32.50
N GLU A 144 -1.47 15.37 -32.89
CA GLU A 144 -1.95 16.35 -31.92
C GLU A 144 -3.41 16.15 -31.45
N ARG A 145 -4.12 15.15 -32.00
CA ARG A 145 -5.54 14.87 -31.72
C ARG A 145 -5.81 14.08 -30.42
N VAL A 146 -4.78 13.64 -29.70
CA VAL A 146 -4.87 12.73 -28.52
C VAL A 146 -5.29 13.46 -27.21
N LEU A 147 -5.89 12.76 -26.21
CA LEU A 147 -6.52 13.31 -24.96
C LEU A 147 -5.98 12.66 -23.60
N VAL A 148 -6.33 13.07 -22.32
CA VAL A 148 -5.41 13.05 -21.08
C VAL A 148 -5.99 13.03 -19.56
N VAL A 149 -5.84 12.01 -18.61
CA VAL A 149 -6.25 12.02 -17.08
C VAL A 149 -5.58 10.96 -16.03
N PRO A 150 -5.25 11.10 -14.67
CA PRO A 150 -4.05 10.39 -13.98
C PRO A 150 -3.77 9.93 -12.38
N ALA A 151 -2.80 9.00 -11.91
CA ALA A 151 -2.31 8.47 -10.49
C ALA A 151 -0.77 7.95 -10.07
N HIS A 152 -0.36 7.07 -9.04
CA HIS A 152 0.96 7.10 -8.17
C HIS A 152 2.00 5.86 -7.77
N CYS A 153 3.35 6.01 -7.33
CA CYS A 153 4.42 4.94 -6.82
C CYS A 153 5.91 5.29 -6.19
N LEU A 154 6.82 4.32 -5.68
CA LEU A 154 8.25 4.42 -5.03
C LEU A 154 9.48 3.53 -5.55
N LEU A 155 10.65 3.26 -4.78
CA LEU A 155 12.16 2.75 -4.85
C LEU A 155 12.58 1.21 -4.61
N PRO A 156 13.82 0.62 -4.93
CA PRO A 156 14.21 -0.84 -4.83
C PRO A 156 15.10 -1.42 -3.69
N GLN A 157 16.29 -0.88 -3.37
CA GLN A 157 17.27 -1.57 -2.49
C GLN A 157 16.98 -1.41 -0.99
N GLU A 158 15.91 -0.68 -0.67
CA GLU A 158 15.52 -0.36 0.69
C GLU A 158 14.90 -1.60 1.36
N MET A 159 15.35 -1.93 2.56
CA MET A 159 15.01 -3.19 3.21
C MET A 159 13.67 -3.08 3.93
N ILE A 160 12.80 -4.08 3.79
CA ILE A 160 11.46 -4.17 4.38
C ILE A 160 11.39 -5.33 5.38
N HIS A 161 10.72 -5.10 6.50
CA HIS A 161 10.49 -6.11 7.53
C HIS A 161 9.45 -7.14 7.06
N SER A 162 9.91 -8.34 6.68
CA SER A 162 9.03 -9.49 6.39
C SER A 162 9.00 -10.49 7.55
N SER A 163 8.01 -11.39 7.59
CA SER A 163 7.93 -12.44 8.62
C SER A 163 9.06 -13.47 8.55
N ASN A 164 9.87 -13.43 7.49
CA ASN A 164 11.01 -14.32 7.25
C ASN A 164 12.35 -13.56 7.35
N GLY A 165 12.36 -12.44 8.08
CA GLY A 165 13.49 -11.51 8.21
C GLY A 165 13.41 -10.32 7.25
N ILE A 166 14.44 -9.49 7.23
CA ILE A 166 14.47 -8.26 6.44
C ILE A 166 14.97 -8.53 5.01
N LYS A 167 14.20 -8.10 4.00
CA LYS A 167 14.46 -8.32 2.56
C LYS A 167 14.53 -6.98 1.81
N PRO A 168 15.32 -6.81 0.74
CA PRO A 168 15.14 -5.69 -0.20
C PRO A 168 13.70 -5.66 -0.74
N ILE A 169 13.12 -4.48 -0.96
CA ILE A 169 11.77 -4.38 -1.54
C ILE A 169 11.70 -4.99 -2.96
N GLY A 170 12.80 -4.96 -3.72
CA GLY A 170 12.90 -5.65 -5.02
C GLY A 170 12.84 -7.18 -4.97
N ASP A 171 13.15 -7.81 -3.82
CA ASP A 171 13.16 -9.28 -3.66
C ASP A 171 11.80 -9.84 -3.16
N LEU A 172 10.88 -8.96 -2.76
CA LEU A 172 9.58 -9.33 -2.23
C LEU A 172 8.63 -9.83 -3.32
N LYS A 173 7.69 -10.71 -2.93
CA LYS A 173 6.73 -11.32 -3.85
C LYS A 173 5.32 -11.26 -3.29
N LYS A 174 4.31 -11.32 -4.18
CA LYS A 174 2.91 -11.51 -3.76
C LYS A 174 2.81 -12.72 -2.83
N LYS A 175 1.99 -12.59 -1.78
CA LYS A 175 1.87 -13.51 -0.62
C LYS A 175 2.95 -13.44 0.47
N ASP A 176 4.13 -12.82 0.27
CA ASP A 176 5.05 -12.54 1.39
C ASP A 176 4.33 -11.72 2.47
N LEU A 177 4.62 -11.97 3.74
CA LEU A 177 4.05 -11.22 4.87
C LEU A 177 5.00 -10.09 5.28
N VAL A 178 4.53 -8.84 5.29
CA VAL A 178 5.28 -7.65 5.72
C VAL A 178 4.67 -6.96 6.93
N LEU A 179 5.52 -6.42 7.79
CA LEU A 179 5.11 -5.70 9.00
C LEU A 179 4.48 -4.36 8.59
N THR A 180 3.28 -4.07 9.09
CA THR A 180 2.51 -2.84 8.81
C THR A 180 2.77 -1.75 9.86
N TYR A 181 2.34 -0.51 9.59
CA TYR A 181 2.35 0.55 10.60
C TYR A 181 1.51 0.22 11.86
N LYS A 182 0.58 -0.75 11.80
CA LYS A 182 -0.17 -1.23 12.98
C LYS A 182 0.62 -2.23 13.83
N GLY A 183 1.87 -2.53 13.48
CA GLY A 183 2.75 -3.43 14.25
C GLY A 183 2.34 -4.91 14.18
N ARG A 184 1.65 -5.29 13.09
CA ARG A 184 1.25 -6.66 12.74
C ARG A 184 1.67 -6.97 11.30
N TYR A 185 1.90 -8.24 10.99
CA TYR A 185 2.19 -8.69 9.64
C TYR A 185 0.90 -8.80 8.80
N LYS A 186 1.00 -8.43 7.52
CA LYS A 186 -0.06 -8.56 6.51
C LYS A 186 0.54 -9.00 5.17
N SER A 187 -0.27 -9.65 4.35
CA SER A 187 0.19 -10.22 3.08
C SER A 187 0.32 -9.16 1.99
N ILE A 188 1.39 -9.22 1.21
CA ILE A 188 1.55 -8.39 0.01
C ILE A 188 0.54 -8.87 -1.04
N THR A 189 -0.41 -8.01 -1.39
CA THR A 189 -1.36 -8.26 -2.48
C THR A 189 -0.73 -8.00 -3.84
N GLN A 190 0.21 -7.05 -3.92
CA GLN A 190 0.87 -6.63 -5.15
C GLN A 190 2.27 -6.02 -4.90
N VAL A 191 3.21 -6.34 -5.79
CA VAL A 191 4.53 -5.68 -5.87
C VAL A 191 4.55 -4.83 -7.13
N LEU A 192 4.57 -3.52 -6.97
CA LEU A 192 4.64 -2.51 -8.02
C LEU A 192 6.11 -2.18 -8.31
N LYS A 193 6.46 -1.85 -9.56
CA LYS A 193 7.77 -1.28 -9.92
C LYS A 193 7.69 -0.45 -11.20
N ARG A 194 8.65 0.48 -11.38
CA ARG A 194 8.77 1.41 -12.51
C ARG A 194 10.20 1.94 -12.63
N GLU A 195 10.53 2.63 -13.71
CA GLU A 195 11.75 3.46 -13.78
C GLU A 195 11.54 4.85 -13.11
N TYR A 196 12.64 5.44 -12.62
CA TYR A 196 12.66 6.81 -12.08
C TYR A 196 14.01 7.50 -12.22
N LYS A 197 13.96 8.73 -12.75
CA LYS A 197 15.09 9.64 -12.88
C LYS A 197 14.75 10.93 -12.16
N GLY A 198 15.39 11.21 -11.03
CA GLY A 198 14.97 12.33 -10.17
C GLY A 198 15.75 12.46 -8.87
N GLU A 199 15.19 13.20 -7.91
CA GLU A 199 15.76 13.33 -6.57
C GLU A 199 15.31 12.18 -5.66
N ILE A 200 16.18 11.73 -4.78
CA ILE A 200 15.87 10.82 -3.69
C ILE A 200 16.14 11.55 -2.37
N ILE A 201 15.18 11.49 -1.47
CA ILE A 201 15.25 12.05 -0.13
C ILE A 201 15.53 10.93 0.86
N ARG A 202 16.64 11.08 1.61
CA ARG A 202 17.06 10.16 2.67
C ARG A 202 16.83 10.80 4.03
N ILE A 203 15.84 10.30 4.75
CA ILE A 203 15.44 10.81 6.07
C ILE A 203 16.11 9.97 7.16
N ARG A 204 16.92 10.62 8.02
CA ARG A 204 17.77 9.97 9.02
C ARG A 204 17.41 10.47 10.42
N PRO A 205 16.61 9.73 11.20
CA PRO A 205 16.32 10.10 12.58
C PRO A 205 17.48 9.81 13.55
N TRP A 206 17.45 10.45 14.72
CA TRP A 206 18.53 10.40 15.72
C TRP A 206 18.95 8.99 16.13
N TYR A 207 17.97 8.10 16.34
CA TYR A 207 18.21 6.74 16.79
C TYR A 207 18.55 5.82 15.62
N PHE A 208 17.82 5.90 14.50
CA PHE A 208 18.05 5.03 13.35
C PHE A 208 18.91 5.76 12.30
N SER A 209 20.19 5.95 12.65
CA SER A 209 21.10 6.89 11.96
C SER A 209 21.42 6.53 10.49
N LEU A 210 21.09 5.32 10.06
CA LEU A 210 21.13 4.88 8.66
C LEU A 210 20.06 5.57 7.79
N GLY A 211 18.85 5.74 8.33
CA GLY A 211 17.69 6.31 7.65
C GLY A 211 17.19 5.54 6.43
N LEU A 212 16.05 5.98 5.90
CA LEU A 212 15.38 5.41 4.73
C LEU A 212 15.46 6.39 3.55
N SER A 213 15.82 5.89 2.37
CA SER A 213 15.76 6.65 1.11
C SER A 213 14.42 6.43 0.42
N THR A 214 13.82 7.47 -0.16
CA THR A 214 12.56 7.41 -0.93
C THR A 214 12.50 8.48 -2.02
N THR A 215 11.52 8.38 -2.92
CA THR A 215 11.11 9.48 -3.80
C THR A 215 10.47 10.62 -2.98
N PRO A 216 10.55 11.90 -3.42
CA PRO A 216 10.26 13.07 -2.59
C PRO A 216 8.83 13.09 -2.02
N GLU A 217 7.87 12.61 -2.80
CA GLU A 217 6.46 12.56 -2.43
C GLU A 217 6.04 11.32 -1.62
N HIS A 218 6.99 10.52 -1.15
CA HIS A 218 6.61 9.27 -0.50
C HIS A 218 6.07 9.47 0.93
N PRO A 219 4.86 8.97 1.28
CA PRO A 219 4.33 9.06 2.65
C PRO A 219 5.07 8.23 3.70
N TYR A 220 5.67 8.92 4.68
CA TYR A 220 6.14 8.34 5.95
C TYR A 220 5.07 8.56 7.02
N TYR A 221 4.96 7.64 7.98
CA TYR A 221 4.14 7.84 9.18
C TYR A 221 4.89 8.74 10.17
N ALA A 222 4.41 9.98 10.37
CA ALA A 222 5.18 11.02 11.04
C ALA A 222 4.31 12.10 11.72
N ILE A 223 4.95 12.96 12.52
CA ILE A 223 4.38 14.10 13.25
C ILE A 223 5.14 15.37 12.86
N LYS A 224 4.41 16.41 12.43
CA LYS A 224 4.95 17.79 12.36
C LYS A 224 5.10 18.35 13.77
N THR A 225 6.26 18.90 14.12
CA THR A 225 6.55 19.36 15.49
C THR A 225 6.73 20.87 15.61
N VAL A 226 6.59 21.38 16.85
CA VAL A 226 6.99 22.73 17.25
C VAL A 226 8.48 22.72 17.59
N LYS A 227 9.33 23.11 16.63
CA LYS A 227 10.81 23.07 16.73
C LYS A 227 11.43 24.11 17.68
N LYS A 228 10.70 25.17 18.04
CA LYS A 228 11.16 26.26 18.92
C LYS A 228 10.25 26.39 20.15
N CYS A 229 10.09 25.31 20.91
CA CYS A 229 9.27 25.35 22.12
C CYS A 229 9.96 26.17 23.22
N ARG A 230 9.25 27.18 23.76
CA ARG A 230 9.77 28.13 24.77
C ARG A 230 10.35 27.46 26.02
N SER A 231 9.87 26.27 26.38
CA SER A 231 10.34 25.54 27.57
C SER A 231 11.50 24.56 27.30
N THR A 232 11.85 24.28 26.04
CA THR A 232 12.92 23.31 25.70
C THR A 232 14.05 23.90 24.85
N GLY A 233 13.85 25.06 24.21
CA GLY A 233 14.79 25.63 23.22
C GLY A 233 14.95 24.79 21.94
N ASP A 234 14.11 23.76 21.80
CA ASP A 234 14.18 22.66 20.83
C ASP A 234 12.75 22.15 20.61
N VAL A 235 12.58 21.00 19.96
CA VAL A 235 11.32 20.27 19.84
C VAL A 235 10.65 20.05 21.21
N CYS A 236 9.34 20.32 21.32
CA CYS A 236 8.55 20.01 22.52
C CYS A 236 8.43 18.49 22.72
N ARG A 237 8.54 17.99 23.98
CA ARG A 237 8.61 16.54 24.29
C ARG A 237 7.77 16.17 25.52
N PRO A 238 7.20 14.94 25.59
CA PRO A 238 6.44 14.43 26.74
C PRO A 238 7.29 13.97 27.95
N PHE A 239 8.59 14.30 27.99
CA PHE A 239 9.50 13.96 29.10
C PHE A 239 10.65 14.98 29.17
N GLY A 240 11.24 15.16 30.35
CA GLY A 240 12.37 16.08 30.59
C GLY A 240 12.05 17.08 31.70
N ARG A 241 13.08 17.67 32.30
CA ARG A 241 12.92 18.60 33.45
C ARG A 241 12.20 19.91 33.11
N HIS A 242 12.00 20.22 31.82
CA HIS A 242 11.16 21.34 31.39
C HIS A 242 9.70 21.19 31.81
N LEU A 243 9.19 19.96 31.94
CA LEU A 243 7.78 19.72 32.27
C LEU A 243 7.38 20.29 33.64
N ASN A 244 8.33 20.44 34.56
CA ASN A 244 8.10 21.00 35.89
C ASN A 244 7.65 22.47 35.86
N HIS A 245 7.92 23.19 34.76
CA HIS A 245 7.53 24.59 34.57
C HIS A 245 6.87 24.87 33.19
N CYS A 246 6.71 23.86 32.34
CA CYS A 246 6.10 24.01 31.02
C CYS A 246 4.57 24.02 31.14
N GLN A 247 3.95 25.21 31.02
CA GLN A 247 2.50 25.33 30.94
C GLN A 247 1.96 24.99 29.53
N ALA A 248 2.68 25.36 28.46
CA ALA A 248 2.19 25.29 27.08
C ALA A 248 2.06 23.87 26.49
N LYS A 249 2.91 22.92 26.93
CA LYS A 249 2.83 21.46 26.66
C LYS A 249 2.44 21.05 25.22
N HIS A 250 2.96 21.74 24.19
CA HIS A 250 2.58 21.54 22.77
C HIS A 250 2.64 20.08 22.27
N TYR A 251 3.46 19.22 22.89
CA TYR A 251 3.51 17.79 22.58
C TYR A 251 2.17 17.06 22.75
N LEU A 252 1.22 17.61 23.52
CA LEU A 252 -0.14 17.07 23.67
C LEU A 252 -1.00 17.24 22.41
N GLN A 253 -0.62 18.15 21.50
CA GLN A 253 -1.31 18.42 20.23
C GLN A 253 -0.75 17.61 19.05
N TYR A 254 0.30 16.82 19.28
CA TYR A 254 1.04 16.12 18.23
C TYR A 254 0.30 14.87 17.73
N GLN A 255 -0.34 14.95 16.56
CA GLN A 255 -1.02 13.83 15.92
C GLN A 255 -0.19 13.19 14.79
N PRO A 256 -0.05 11.85 14.76
CA PRO A 256 0.53 11.15 13.62
C PRO A 256 -0.32 11.28 12.36
N LYS A 257 0.33 11.50 11.22
CA LYS A 257 -0.27 11.45 9.88
C LYS A 257 0.73 10.93 8.84
N TRP A 258 0.24 10.69 7.63
CA TRP A 258 1.08 10.37 6.47
C TRP A 258 1.61 11.68 5.86
N ILE A 259 2.92 11.90 5.92
CA ILE A 259 3.62 13.12 5.48
C ILE A 259 4.58 12.75 4.34
N LYS A 260 4.62 13.52 3.25
CA LYS A 260 5.55 13.26 2.14
C LYS A 260 7.01 13.44 2.59
N ALA A 261 7.96 12.73 1.98
CA ALA A 261 9.37 12.79 2.36
C ALA A 261 9.96 14.21 2.26
N GLU A 262 9.48 15.00 1.30
CA GLU A 262 9.81 16.41 1.04
C GLU A 262 9.17 17.41 2.01
N GLU A 263 8.03 17.04 2.61
CA GLU A 263 7.30 17.84 3.61
C GLU A 263 7.85 17.67 5.03
N ILE A 264 8.74 16.69 5.24
CA ILE A 264 9.35 16.38 6.54
C ILE A 264 10.54 17.31 6.79
N GLU A 265 10.64 17.83 8.01
CA GLU A 265 11.71 18.73 8.44
C GLU A 265 12.58 18.08 9.53
N VAL A 266 13.80 18.61 9.72
CA VAL A 266 14.61 18.27 10.90
C VAL A 266 13.84 18.69 12.18
N GLY A 267 13.78 17.78 13.15
CA GLY A 267 12.98 17.93 14.37
C GLY A 267 11.56 17.38 14.30
N ASP A 268 11.01 17.03 13.13
CA ASP A 268 9.77 16.25 13.06
C ASP A 268 10.00 14.82 13.60
N PHE A 269 8.96 14.13 14.10
CA PHE A 269 9.10 12.74 14.56
C PHE A 269 8.61 11.76 13.50
N LEU A 270 9.46 10.82 13.08
CA LEU A 270 8.99 9.59 12.42
C LEU A 270 8.42 8.64 13.47
N LEU A 271 7.36 7.91 13.12
CA LEU A 271 6.79 6.85 13.95
C LEU A 271 7.12 5.48 13.36
N TYR A 272 7.82 4.68 14.16
CA TYR A 272 8.16 3.30 13.83
C TYR A 272 7.38 2.35 14.77
N PRO A 273 6.61 1.38 14.28
CA PRO A 273 5.75 0.56 15.13
C PRO A 273 6.53 -0.41 16.01
N VAL A 274 6.00 -0.65 17.21
CA VAL A 274 6.40 -1.77 18.07
C VAL A 274 5.66 -3.03 17.60
N LEU A 275 6.35 -4.18 17.48
CA LEU A 275 5.73 -5.45 17.11
C LEU A 275 4.73 -5.92 18.19
N ARG A 276 3.44 -5.95 17.81
CA ARG A 276 2.31 -6.21 18.72
C ARG A 276 1.88 -7.68 18.76
N GLU A 277 2.23 -8.45 17.73
CA GLU A 277 2.01 -9.89 17.72
C GLU A 277 2.73 -10.57 18.89
N LYS A 278 2.06 -11.61 19.42
CA LYS A 278 2.52 -12.41 20.55
C LYS A 278 2.38 -13.88 20.21
N SER A 279 3.36 -14.66 20.61
CA SER A 279 3.29 -16.12 20.59
C SER A 279 2.93 -16.62 21.98
N ASN A 280 1.93 -17.49 22.07
CA ASN A 280 1.53 -18.17 23.31
C ASN A 280 2.38 -19.43 23.57
N LEU A 281 3.40 -19.71 22.74
CA LEU A 281 4.31 -20.83 22.94
C LEU A 281 5.08 -20.68 24.26
N THR A 282 4.95 -21.66 25.14
CA THR A 282 5.67 -21.76 26.42
C THR A 282 6.82 -22.78 26.37
N SER A 283 6.80 -23.70 25.40
CA SER A 283 7.82 -24.72 25.18
C SER A 283 7.79 -25.26 23.74
N PHE A 284 8.79 -26.06 23.38
CA PHE A 284 8.81 -26.90 22.16
C PHE A 284 9.37 -28.29 22.51
N LYS A 285 9.21 -29.29 21.64
CA LYS A 285 9.96 -30.54 21.72
C LYS A 285 11.10 -30.53 20.70
N ILE A 286 12.28 -30.99 21.09
CA ILE A 286 13.41 -31.18 20.18
C ILE A 286 13.04 -32.14 19.04
N SER A 287 12.22 -33.16 19.31
CA SER A 287 11.69 -34.10 18.30
C SER A 287 10.82 -33.46 17.22
N ASP A 288 10.30 -32.26 17.44
CA ASP A 288 9.49 -31.54 16.44
C ASP A 288 10.38 -30.78 15.43
N VAL A 289 11.69 -30.72 15.69
CA VAL A 289 12.67 -29.92 14.92
C VAL A 289 13.84 -30.77 14.40
N VAL A 290 14.23 -31.81 15.14
CA VAL A 290 15.37 -32.68 14.80
C VAL A 290 14.88 -34.09 14.53
N SER A 291 15.04 -34.54 13.29
CA SER A 291 14.69 -35.89 12.85
C SER A 291 15.77 -36.93 13.19
N GLY A 292 15.39 -38.22 13.13
CA GLY A 292 16.30 -39.34 13.40
C GLY A 292 16.59 -39.60 14.88
N LEU A 293 15.67 -39.23 15.77
CA LEU A 293 15.79 -39.43 17.22
C LEU A 293 15.12 -40.73 17.69
N GLN A 294 15.67 -41.30 18.75
CA GLN A 294 15.00 -42.26 19.63
C GLN A 294 14.61 -41.52 20.93
N GLN A 295 13.43 -41.84 21.49
CA GLN A 295 12.89 -41.17 22.67
C GLN A 295 12.67 -42.15 23.82
N GLU A 296 13.00 -41.75 25.04
CA GLU A 296 12.85 -42.57 26.25
C GLU A 296 12.76 -41.65 27.47
N ASN A 297 11.84 -41.90 28.41
CA ASN A 297 11.73 -41.17 29.68
C ASN A 297 11.75 -39.63 29.56
N GLY A 298 11.08 -39.08 28.54
CA GLY A 298 11.02 -37.64 28.25
C GLY A 298 12.30 -37.02 27.65
N ARG A 299 13.31 -37.85 27.36
CA ARG A 299 14.59 -37.46 26.74
C ARG A 299 14.71 -38.03 25.33
N VAL A 300 15.65 -37.48 24.56
CA VAL A 300 15.97 -37.85 23.18
C VAL A 300 17.48 -38.06 22.99
N ARG A 301 17.85 -39.03 22.15
CA ARG A 301 19.22 -39.16 21.60
C ARG A 301 19.13 -39.53 20.11
N ILE A 302 20.22 -39.40 19.37
CA ILE A 302 20.30 -39.82 17.97
C ILE A 302 20.04 -41.34 17.87
N LYS A 303 19.21 -41.80 16.93
CA LYS A 303 18.93 -43.22 16.70
C LYS A 303 20.24 -43.93 16.30
N MET A 304 20.59 -45.02 16.98
CA MET A 304 21.85 -45.77 16.82
C MET A 304 23.15 -44.99 17.10
N GLY A 305 23.07 -43.73 17.55
CA GLY A 305 24.24 -42.92 17.92
C GLY A 305 24.66 -43.10 19.39
N ARG A 306 25.95 -42.88 19.67
CA ARG A 306 26.53 -42.90 21.04
C ARG A 306 26.37 -41.56 21.81
N GLY A 307 25.48 -40.68 21.34
CA GLY A 307 25.28 -39.34 21.91
C GLY A 307 24.51 -39.34 23.24
N LEU A 308 24.76 -38.33 24.06
CA LEU A 308 24.10 -38.14 25.36
C LEU A 308 22.59 -37.92 25.21
N TRP A 309 21.82 -38.48 26.15
CA TRP A 309 20.40 -38.19 26.30
C TRP A 309 20.17 -36.71 26.60
N THR A 310 19.41 -36.02 25.76
CA THR A 310 19.06 -34.61 25.88
C THR A 310 17.58 -34.49 26.29
N ASN A 311 17.20 -33.54 27.15
CA ASN A 311 15.79 -33.31 27.51
C ASN A 311 14.96 -32.98 26.25
N ASN A 312 13.82 -33.65 26.01
CA ASN A 312 13.05 -33.41 24.79
C ASN A 312 12.22 -32.11 24.89
N ILE A 313 11.54 -31.87 26.01
CA ILE A 313 10.69 -30.69 26.21
C ILE A 313 11.53 -29.54 26.77
N ILE A 314 11.61 -28.43 26.04
CA ILE A 314 12.41 -27.25 26.39
C ILE A 314 11.50 -26.04 26.53
N LYS A 315 11.62 -25.28 27.64
CA LYS A 315 10.76 -24.13 27.96
C LYS A 315 11.33 -22.82 27.42
N PHE A 316 10.46 -21.91 26.99
CA PHE A 316 10.81 -20.54 26.57
C PHE A 316 10.88 -19.58 27.77
N ASP A 317 11.76 -19.92 28.72
CA ASP A 317 11.93 -19.21 29.98
C ASP A 317 13.09 -18.21 29.99
N ALA A 318 13.38 -17.67 31.17
CA ALA A 318 14.43 -16.68 31.39
C ALA A 318 15.83 -17.21 31.06
N ASP A 319 16.15 -18.41 31.50
CA ASP A 319 17.49 -18.97 31.35
C ASP A 319 17.70 -19.43 29.90
N PHE A 320 16.67 -19.97 29.24
CA PHE A 320 16.76 -20.28 27.82
C PHE A 320 16.97 -19.02 26.97
N GLY A 321 16.30 -17.92 27.31
CA GLY A 321 16.56 -16.61 26.71
C GLY A 321 18.04 -16.22 26.83
N ARG A 322 18.59 -16.26 28.05
CA ARG A 322 19.99 -15.88 28.32
C ARG A 322 21.00 -16.73 27.55
N LEU A 323 20.81 -18.05 27.48
CA LEU A 323 21.66 -18.96 26.70
C LEU A 323 21.62 -18.66 25.19
N ILE A 324 20.44 -18.37 24.61
CA ILE A 324 20.34 -17.95 23.21
C ILE A 324 21.02 -16.58 23.00
N GLY A 325 20.95 -15.68 23.98
CA GLY A 325 21.72 -14.43 23.99
C GLY A 325 23.23 -14.67 23.87
N TYR A 326 23.81 -15.45 24.78
CA TYR A 326 25.24 -15.82 24.74
C TYR A 326 25.62 -16.51 23.43
N TYR A 327 24.74 -17.37 22.90
CA TYR A 327 25.01 -18.06 21.63
C TYR A 327 25.03 -17.09 20.43
N LEU A 328 24.17 -16.08 20.43
CA LEU A 328 24.13 -15.09 19.36
C LEU A 328 25.36 -14.17 19.35
N ALA A 329 25.97 -13.91 20.52
CA ALA A 329 27.28 -13.28 20.60
C ALA A 329 28.40 -14.28 20.28
N GLU A 330 28.82 -15.07 21.27
CA GLU A 330 30.05 -15.87 21.24
C GLU A 330 29.89 -17.28 20.66
N GLY A 331 28.65 -17.73 20.47
CA GLY A 331 28.34 -19.10 20.07
C GLY A 331 28.67 -19.45 18.62
N TYR A 332 29.08 -20.69 18.38
CA TYR A 332 29.27 -21.27 17.04
C TYR A 332 28.99 -22.78 17.01
N VAL A 333 28.81 -23.33 15.80
CA VAL A 333 28.72 -24.78 15.54
C VAL A 333 30.03 -25.27 14.92
N TYR A 334 30.70 -26.25 15.53
CA TYR A 334 31.88 -26.90 14.95
C TYR A 334 31.57 -28.33 14.46
N GLY A 335 32.01 -28.64 13.24
CA GLY A 335 31.68 -29.89 12.56
C GLY A 335 30.15 -30.13 12.47
N SER A 336 29.75 -31.35 12.83
CA SER A 336 28.38 -31.83 12.98
C SER A 336 27.99 -32.19 14.43
N ASN A 337 28.96 -32.17 15.36
CA ASN A 337 28.86 -32.90 16.63
C ASN A 337 28.96 -32.01 17.88
N GLY A 338 29.14 -30.69 17.75
CA GLY A 338 29.14 -29.81 18.92
C GLY A 338 28.91 -28.32 18.65
N ILE A 339 28.52 -27.63 19.73
CA ILE A 339 28.45 -26.17 19.81
C ILE A 339 29.55 -25.66 20.74
N GLY A 340 30.13 -24.51 20.43
CA GLY A 340 31.17 -23.86 21.21
C GLY A 340 30.84 -22.40 21.49
N PHE A 341 31.51 -21.82 22.48
CA PHE A 341 31.48 -20.42 22.86
C PHE A 341 32.92 -19.96 23.18
N CYS A 342 33.27 -18.71 22.86
CA CYS A 342 34.55 -18.11 23.22
C CYS A 342 34.36 -16.94 24.18
N PHE A 343 35.15 -16.85 25.26
CA PHE A 343 35.11 -15.74 26.21
C PHE A 343 36.53 -15.30 26.58
N ASN A 344 36.66 -14.13 27.23
CA ASN A 344 37.90 -13.82 27.92
C ASN A 344 38.05 -14.71 29.19
N SER A 345 39.28 -15.11 29.54
CA SER A 345 39.57 -15.89 30.76
C SER A 345 39.18 -15.20 32.08
N ALA A 346 38.92 -13.89 32.06
CA ALA A 346 38.36 -13.14 33.17
C ALA A 346 36.83 -13.28 33.31
N GLU A 347 36.10 -13.61 32.23
CA GLU A 347 34.63 -13.63 32.15
C GLU A 347 34.02 -14.95 32.67
N LYS A 348 34.59 -15.48 33.77
CA LYS A 348 34.22 -16.77 34.37
C LYS A 348 32.75 -16.86 34.77
N GLU A 349 32.10 -15.72 35.09
CA GLU A 349 30.68 -15.68 35.41
C GLU A 349 29.78 -16.13 34.24
N PHE A 350 30.14 -15.85 32.98
CA PHE A 350 29.34 -16.27 31.82
C PHE A 350 29.60 -17.74 31.45
N VAL A 351 30.85 -18.18 31.56
CA VAL A 351 31.23 -19.60 31.32
C VAL A 351 30.46 -20.52 32.28
N GLU A 352 30.38 -20.15 33.56
CA GLU A 352 29.71 -20.95 34.57
C GLU A 352 28.17 -20.85 34.47
N ASP A 353 27.60 -19.67 34.18
CA ASP A 353 26.16 -19.55 33.90
C ASP A 353 25.74 -20.39 32.68
N ILE A 354 26.53 -20.42 31.60
CA ILE A 354 26.27 -21.28 30.43
C ILE A 354 26.29 -22.76 30.79
N LYS A 355 27.22 -23.22 31.65
CA LYS A 355 27.20 -24.62 32.13
C LYS A 355 25.91 -24.94 32.87
N ASN A 356 25.58 -24.13 33.87
CA ASN A 356 24.44 -24.36 34.75
C ASN A 356 23.11 -24.28 33.98
N ILE A 357 22.96 -23.32 33.07
CA ILE A 357 21.79 -23.23 32.19
C ILE A 357 21.72 -24.43 31.24
N THR A 358 22.83 -24.80 30.57
CA THR A 358 22.84 -25.91 29.60
C THR A 358 22.55 -27.25 30.27
N GLY A 359 23.10 -27.48 31.47
CA GLY A 359 22.79 -28.63 32.30
C GLY A 359 21.32 -28.68 32.72
N LYS A 360 20.78 -27.57 33.24
CA LYS A 360 19.37 -27.43 33.63
C LYS A 360 18.40 -27.64 32.47
N ILE A 361 18.67 -27.04 31.32
CA ILE A 361 17.75 -27.01 30.18
C ILE A 361 17.83 -28.31 29.38
N PHE A 362 19.02 -28.71 28.96
CA PHE A 362 19.24 -29.82 28.04
C PHE A 362 19.59 -31.14 28.76
N GLY A 363 19.91 -31.09 30.05
CA GLY A 363 20.36 -32.27 30.80
C GLY A 363 21.80 -32.67 30.47
N LEU A 364 22.60 -31.74 29.94
CA LEU A 364 23.95 -31.96 29.42
C LEU A 364 24.99 -31.27 30.31
N ASN A 365 25.65 -32.04 31.17
CA ASN A 365 26.63 -31.54 32.16
C ASN A 365 28.09 -31.75 31.73
N GLN A 366 28.35 -32.29 30.53
CA GLN A 366 29.69 -32.60 30.03
C GLN A 366 30.17 -31.48 29.11
N PHE A 367 31.16 -30.71 29.57
CA PHE A 367 31.77 -29.60 28.84
C PHE A 367 33.28 -29.84 28.71
N ARG A 368 33.84 -29.40 27.58
CA ARG A 368 35.30 -29.21 27.44
C ARG A 368 35.59 -27.72 27.49
N GLU A 369 36.33 -27.31 28.50
CA GLU A 369 37.00 -26.01 28.55
C GLU A 369 38.40 -26.12 27.92
N TYR A 370 38.79 -25.13 27.13
CA TYR A 370 40.12 -25.02 26.56
C TYR A 370 40.65 -23.59 26.68
N TYR A 371 41.63 -23.39 27.55
CA TYR A 371 42.34 -22.13 27.72
C TYR A 371 43.43 -22.02 26.64
N ARG A 372 43.34 -21.01 25.77
CA ARG A 372 44.20 -20.87 24.58
C ARG A 372 45.56 -20.28 24.98
N LYS A 373 46.63 -21.09 24.92
CA LYS A 373 48.00 -20.65 25.24
C LYS A 373 48.37 -19.39 24.45
N GLY A 374 48.99 -18.41 25.12
CA GLY A 374 49.40 -17.14 24.51
C GLY A 374 48.27 -16.16 24.18
N SER A 375 47.06 -16.39 24.69
CA SER A 375 45.94 -15.44 24.57
C SER A 375 45.02 -15.51 25.78
N GLY A 376 44.41 -14.40 26.20
CA GLY A 376 43.46 -14.37 27.32
C GLY A 376 42.08 -14.99 27.01
N GLY A 377 42.02 -16.04 26.17
CA GLY A 377 40.78 -16.63 25.67
C GLY A 377 40.50 -18.02 26.25
N VAL A 378 39.25 -18.25 26.65
CA VAL A 378 38.71 -19.57 27.03
C VAL A 378 37.63 -20.00 26.04
N GLU A 379 37.69 -21.26 25.63
CA GLU A 379 36.76 -21.89 24.70
C GLU A 379 35.96 -22.97 25.44
N LEU A 380 34.65 -22.75 25.60
CA LEU A 380 33.72 -23.68 26.24
C LEU A 380 32.96 -24.44 25.15
N SER A 381 32.99 -25.77 25.18
CA SER A 381 32.43 -26.61 24.12
C SER A 381 31.58 -27.78 24.63
N VAL A 382 30.47 -28.03 23.94
CA VAL A 382 29.46 -29.07 24.25
C VAL A 382 29.31 -30.00 23.05
N SER A 383 29.73 -31.26 23.22
CA SER A 383 29.59 -32.30 22.20
C SER A 383 28.16 -32.84 22.16
N SER A 384 27.27 -32.16 21.41
CA SER A 384 25.94 -32.64 21.09
C SER A 384 25.58 -32.38 19.61
N GLU A 385 25.36 -33.47 18.88
CA GLU A 385 24.79 -33.43 17.52
C GLU A 385 23.35 -32.87 17.53
N ILE A 386 22.58 -33.14 18.59
CA ILE A 386 21.21 -32.61 18.74
C ILE A 386 21.23 -31.08 18.80
N LEU A 387 22.08 -30.50 19.67
CA LEU A 387 22.23 -29.05 19.73
C LEU A 387 22.82 -28.50 18.42
N THR A 388 23.76 -29.21 17.80
CA THR A 388 24.31 -28.83 16.49
C THR A 388 23.23 -28.71 15.41
N ARG A 389 22.38 -29.74 15.24
CA ARG A 389 21.28 -29.73 14.27
C ARG A 389 20.27 -28.62 14.57
N LEU A 390 19.87 -28.48 15.83
CA LEU A 390 18.92 -27.47 16.30
C LEU A 390 19.43 -26.03 16.08
N PHE A 391 20.66 -25.74 16.51
CA PHE A 391 21.26 -24.40 16.43
C PHE A 391 21.69 -24.05 14.99
N LYS A 392 22.11 -25.03 14.15
CA LYS A 392 22.28 -24.85 12.70
C LYS A 392 20.96 -24.43 12.04
N SER A 393 19.88 -25.16 12.32
CA SER A 393 18.55 -24.90 11.76
C SER A 393 18.06 -23.48 12.11
N TRP A 394 18.06 -23.13 13.40
CA TRP A 394 17.47 -21.88 13.88
C TRP A 394 18.35 -20.67 13.62
N PHE A 395 19.63 -20.72 14.00
CA PHE A 395 20.45 -19.52 14.08
C PHE A 395 21.24 -19.20 12.81
N TYR A 396 21.36 -20.14 11.88
CA TYR A 396 21.96 -19.92 10.54
C TYR A 396 21.00 -20.23 9.38
N GLY A 397 19.79 -20.75 9.66
CA GLY A 397 18.79 -21.04 8.64
C GLY A 397 18.97 -22.35 7.89
N GLY A 398 19.61 -23.36 8.50
CA GLY A 398 19.82 -24.67 7.86
C GLY A 398 21.15 -24.74 7.11
N GLU A 399 21.12 -25.09 5.82
CA GLU A 399 22.32 -25.34 4.99
C GLU A 399 23.22 -24.10 4.73
N GLY A 400 22.81 -22.92 5.20
CA GLY A 400 23.57 -21.68 5.02
C GLY A 400 24.97 -21.68 5.67
N PRO A 401 25.88 -20.80 5.20
CA PRO A 401 27.23 -20.71 5.74
C PRO A 401 27.21 -20.30 7.22
N LYS A 402 27.86 -21.12 8.05
CA LYS A 402 27.92 -20.99 9.52
C LYS A 402 28.86 -19.85 9.97
N ARG A 403 28.54 -18.60 9.59
CA ARG A 403 29.34 -17.38 9.83
C ARG A 403 28.58 -16.37 10.71
N ALA A 404 29.29 -15.50 11.41
CA ALA A 404 28.69 -14.48 12.29
C ALA A 404 27.68 -13.57 11.55
N GLY A 405 27.98 -13.18 10.31
CA GLY A 405 27.08 -12.36 9.47
C GLY A 405 25.76 -13.05 9.07
N ASN A 406 25.67 -14.37 9.25
CA ASN A 406 24.48 -15.18 8.99
C ASN A 406 23.67 -15.50 10.26
N LYS A 407 24.15 -15.09 11.45
CA LYS A 407 23.41 -15.28 12.71
C LYS A 407 22.08 -14.54 12.66
N ARG A 408 20.99 -15.20 13.05
CA ARG A 408 19.63 -14.65 13.15
C ARG A 408 18.78 -15.41 14.16
N LEU A 409 17.66 -14.85 14.57
CA LEU A 409 16.57 -15.52 15.28
C LEU A 409 15.48 -15.97 14.28
N PRO A 410 14.72 -17.04 14.58
CA PRO A 410 13.40 -17.28 14.00
C PRO A 410 12.38 -16.20 14.41
N ASP A 411 11.51 -15.74 13.50
CA ASP A 411 10.50 -14.69 13.78
C ASP A 411 9.58 -15.02 14.96
N TRP A 412 9.24 -16.29 15.18
CA TRP A 412 8.41 -16.70 16.32
C TRP A 412 9.09 -16.40 17.67
N MET A 413 10.42 -16.36 17.76
CA MET A 413 11.14 -15.91 18.96
C MET A 413 10.99 -14.39 19.21
N LEU A 414 10.81 -13.59 18.15
CA LEU A 414 10.53 -12.15 18.25
C LEU A 414 9.12 -11.87 18.81
N LYS A 415 8.25 -12.90 18.82
CA LYS A 415 6.86 -12.82 19.30
C LYS A 415 6.68 -13.39 20.72
N LEU A 416 7.67 -14.12 21.27
CA LEU A 416 7.65 -14.70 22.63
C LEU A 416 7.47 -13.66 23.75
N ASN A 417 7.31 -14.17 24.98
CA ASN A 417 7.15 -13.36 26.20
C ASN A 417 8.34 -12.41 26.46
N LEU A 418 8.06 -11.28 27.11
CA LEU A 418 9.07 -10.23 27.33
C LEU A 418 10.18 -10.63 28.32
N LYS A 419 9.97 -11.62 29.21
CA LYS A 419 11.00 -12.09 30.15
C LYS A 419 12.10 -12.86 29.39
N PHE A 420 11.72 -13.79 28.52
CA PHE A 420 12.63 -14.46 27.58
C PHE A 420 13.44 -13.44 26.77
N GLN A 421 12.78 -12.41 26.23
CA GLN A 421 13.44 -11.39 25.40
C GLN A 421 14.38 -10.46 26.18
N ALA A 422 14.06 -10.13 27.43
CA ALA A 422 14.94 -9.34 28.30
C ALA A 422 16.25 -10.08 28.61
N GLU A 423 16.16 -11.38 28.91
CA GLU A 423 17.34 -12.22 29.20
C GLU A 423 18.16 -12.50 27.93
N LEU A 424 17.51 -12.67 26.77
CA LEU A 424 18.18 -12.83 25.48
C LEU A 424 18.98 -11.57 25.11
N LEU A 425 18.38 -10.39 25.28
CA LEU A 425 19.08 -9.11 25.10
C LEU A 425 20.26 -8.97 26.09
N LEU A 426 20.10 -9.41 27.33
CA LEU A 426 21.17 -9.39 28.34
C LEU A 426 22.34 -10.31 27.96
N GLY A 427 22.09 -11.58 27.63
CA GLY A 427 23.14 -12.53 27.26
C GLY A 427 23.88 -12.12 25.99
N TRP A 428 23.17 -11.58 25.00
CA TRP A 428 23.79 -11.05 23.78
C TRP A 428 24.65 -9.81 24.08
N TRP A 429 24.14 -8.87 24.89
CA TRP A 429 24.91 -7.71 25.31
C TRP A 429 26.11 -8.05 26.19
N GLN A 430 26.06 -9.16 26.93
CA GLN A 430 27.17 -9.55 27.82
C GLN A 430 28.41 -9.99 27.04
N GLY A 431 28.29 -10.64 25.88
CA GLY A 431 29.41 -10.83 24.94
C GLY A 431 29.62 -9.58 24.07
N ASP A 432 28.84 -9.48 22.99
CA ASP A 432 28.98 -8.52 21.88
C ASP A 432 28.93 -7.01 22.26
N LYS A 433 28.53 -6.65 23.49
CA LYS A 433 28.26 -5.26 23.96
C LYS A 433 27.37 -4.43 23.00
N GLY A 434 26.51 -5.11 22.23
CA GLY A 434 25.60 -4.54 21.25
C GLY A 434 26.10 -4.49 19.80
N TYR A 435 27.29 -5.00 19.48
CA TYR A 435 27.81 -5.06 18.11
C TYR A 435 27.36 -6.33 17.36
N THR A 436 27.26 -6.28 16.03
CA THR A 436 27.14 -7.50 15.21
C THR A 436 27.46 -7.21 13.74
N VAL A 437 27.95 -8.22 13.00
CA VAL A 437 28.09 -8.16 11.53
C VAL A 437 26.84 -8.66 10.79
N SER A 438 25.80 -9.13 11.49
CA SER A 438 24.52 -9.53 10.90
C SER A 438 23.51 -8.38 10.90
N ARG A 439 23.16 -7.87 9.71
CA ARG A 439 22.10 -6.85 9.54
C ARG A 439 20.73 -7.36 9.99
N GLU A 440 20.48 -8.66 9.84
CA GLU A 440 19.25 -9.29 10.34
C GLU A 440 19.23 -9.27 11.87
N LEU A 441 20.29 -9.74 12.52
CA LEU A 441 20.37 -9.76 13.98
C LEU A 441 20.26 -8.36 14.59
N MET A 442 20.89 -7.34 13.97
CA MET A 442 20.70 -5.94 14.37
C MET A 442 19.23 -5.52 14.33
N ASN A 443 18.50 -5.86 13.26
CA ASN A 443 17.08 -5.52 13.10
C ASN A 443 16.16 -6.27 14.08
N GLN A 444 16.54 -7.49 14.44
CA GLN A 444 15.83 -8.31 15.42
C GLN A 444 16.07 -7.82 16.85
N MET A 445 17.31 -7.50 17.21
CA MET A 445 17.67 -6.89 18.50
C MET A 445 17.05 -5.49 18.64
N LYS A 446 17.00 -4.69 17.56
CA LYS A 446 16.21 -3.45 17.49
C LYS A 446 14.75 -3.72 17.85
N THR A 447 14.12 -4.73 17.26
CA THR A 447 12.72 -5.11 17.52
C THR A 447 12.50 -5.55 18.97
N ILE A 448 13.43 -6.33 19.55
CA ILE A 448 13.40 -6.73 20.96
C ILE A 448 13.50 -5.50 21.88
N CYS A 449 14.46 -4.59 21.66
CA CYS A 449 14.57 -3.34 22.40
C CYS A 449 13.26 -2.53 22.37
N LEU A 450 12.63 -2.38 21.20
CA LEU A 450 11.35 -1.66 21.07
C LEU A 450 10.20 -2.33 21.85
N ARG A 451 10.10 -3.66 21.84
CA ARG A 451 9.11 -4.41 22.66
C ARG A 451 9.38 -4.24 24.16
N LEU A 452 10.64 -4.13 24.56
CA LEU A 452 11.09 -3.88 25.94
C LEU A 452 11.06 -2.40 26.38
N LYS A 453 10.53 -1.48 25.54
CA LYS A 453 10.49 -0.02 25.81
C LYS A 453 11.88 0.63 25.96
N ILE A 454 12.83 0.13 25.17
CA ILE A 454 14.20 0.63 25.04
C ILE A 454 14.36 1.19 23.62
N LEU A 455 14.79 2.45 23.47
CA LEU A 455 15.19 3.01 22.18
C LEU A 455 16.68 2.73 21.90
N PRO A 456 17.04 1.90 20.91
CA PRO A 456 18.43 1.70 20.52
C PRO A 456 18.88 2.76 19.50
N GLY A 457 20.08 3.29 19.69
CA GLY A 457 20.83 3.97 18.65
C GLY A 457 21.47 2.94 17.71
N ILE A 458 21.00 2.88 16.46
CA ILE A 458 21.51 2.01 15.41
C ILE A 458 22.58 2.74 14.61
N GLY A 459 23.80 2.18 14.60
CA GLY A 459 24.93 2.63 13.80
C GLY A 459 25.44 1.57 12.83
N VAL A 460 26.29 1.98 11.89
CA VAL A 460 27.13 1.08 11.08
C VAL A 460 28.52 1.70 10.89
N ASN A 461 29.55 0.89 11.04
CA ASN A 461 30.90 1.15 10.53
C ASN A 461 31.01 0.38 9.22
N ARG A 462 31.01 1.08 8.08
CA ARG A 462 31.03 0.39 6.77
C ARG A 462 32.41 -0.14 6.44
N LEU A 463 32.46 -1.29 5.77
CA LEU A 463 33.69 -1.89 5.26
C LEU A 463 34.46 -0.90 4.38
N LYS A 464 33.77 -0.22 3.46
CA LYS A 464 34.35 0.81 2.58
C LYS A 464 34.92 2.01 3.34
N ASP A 465 34.33 2.36 4.48
CA ASP A 465 34.78 3.50 5.30
C ASP A 465 35.91 3.11 6.26
N PHE A 466 36.07 1.82 6.56
CA PHE A 466 37.22 1.26 7.29
C PHE A 466 38.43 1.15 6.35
N GLN A 467 38.25 0.53 5.18
CA GLN A 467 39.30 0.35 4.15
C GLN A 467 39.93 1.67 3.70
N LYS A 468 39.16 2.77 3.65
CA LYS A 468 39.64 4.11 3.24
C LYS A 468 40.52 4.84 4.26
N ARG A 469 40.66 4.35 5.51
CA ARG A 469 41.30 5.14 6.59
C ARG A 469 42.82 5.04 6.64
N ASN A 470 43.46 4.20 5.81
CA ASN A 470 44.89 3.85 5.78
C ASN A 470 45.48 3.30 7.11
N HIS A 471 44.83 3.47 8.25
CA HIS A 471 45.16 2.81 9.51
C HIS A 471 44.70 1.35 9.48
N TYR A 472 45.54 0.47 8.95
CA TYR A 472 45.51 -0.93 9.33
C TYR A 472 45.62 -1.01 10.86
N SER A 473 44.57 -1.53 11.51
CA SER A 473 44.58 -1.68 12.96
C SER A 473 45.48 -2.85 13.30
N SER A 474 46.72 -2.57 13.73
CA SER A 474 47.67 -3.61 14.14
C SER A 474 47.49 -3.93 15.61
N ILE A 475 47.19 -5.20 15.92
CA ILE A 475 47.31 -5.74 17.29
C ILE A 475 48.43 -6.76 17.25
N GLU A 476 49.48 -6.55 18.07
CA GLU A 476 50.60 -7.48 18.22
C GLU A 476 51.20 -7.91 16.86
N SER A 477 51.54 -6.92 16.01
CA SER A 477 52.01 -7.08 14.62
C SER A 477 51.03 -7.68 13.60
N ARG A 478 49.81 -8.06 13.98
CA ARG A 478 48.80 -8.63 13.07
C ARG A 478 47.96 -7.55 12.40
N GLU A 479 47.97 -7.52 11.08
CA GLU A 479 47.15 -6.62 10.26
C GLU A 479 45.65 -7.01 10.31
N ILE A 480 44.81 -6.20 10.96
CA ILE A 480 43.36 -6.47 11.02
C ILE A 480 42.66 -5.91 9.78
N LYS A 481 42.28 -6.81 8.87
CA LYS A 481 41.41 -6.54 7.72
C LYS A 481 39.94 -6.80 8.09
N ALA A 482 39.10 -5.76 8.02
CA ALA A 482 37.66 -5.91 8.09
C ALA A 482 37.13 -6.62 6.83
N ASN A 483 36.13 -7.50 7.00
CA ASN A 483 35.54 -8.32 5.92
C ASN A 483 34.02 -8.13 5.76
N SER A 484 33.40 -7.21 6.50
CA SER A 484 31.95 -6.94 6.50
C SER A 484 31.65 -5.55 7.09
N ASP A 485 30.46 -5.00 6.82
CA ASP A 485 29.92 -3.86 7.58
C ASP A 485 29.66 -4.32 9.04
N LEU A 486 30.10 -3.53 10.02
CA LEU A 486 29.87 -3.78 11.45
C LEU A 486 28.73 -2.88 11.94
N TYR A 487 27.62 -3.48 12.34
CA TYR A 487 26.46 -2.79 12.91
C TYR A 487 26.60 -2.65 14.42
N SER A 488 25.97 -1.61 14.98
CA SER A 488 25.89 -1.41 16.43
C SER A 488 24.46 -1.08 16.87
N VAL A 489 23.96 -1.86 17.82
CA VAL A 489 22.80 -1.56 18.65
C VAL A 489 23.37 -0.93 19.92
N SER A 490 23.22 0.38 20.08
CA SER A 490 23.99 1.16 21.06
C SER A 490 23.11 2.18 21.79
N LEU A 491 23.69 2.93 22.73
CA LEU A 491 23.05 4.10 23.37
C LEU A 491 21.65 3.84 23.96
N LEU A 492 21.44 2.62 24.47
CA LEU A 492 20.13 2.09 24.87
C LEU A 492 19.40 3.06 25.80
N THR A 493 18.36 3.69 25.27
CA THR A 493 17.58 4.72 25.95
C THR A 493 16.33 4.07 26.54
N PHE A 494 16.48 3.59 27.77
CA PHE A 494 15.39 3.01 28.58
C PHE A 494 14.28 4.04 28.80
N ILE A 495 13.08 3.74 28.33
CA ILE A 495 11.86 4.51 28.64
C ILE A 495 11.20 3.90 29.88
N GLU A 496 11.08 2.57 29.90
CA GLU A 496 10.83 1.75 31.10
C GLU A 496 12.03 0.81 31.32
N ASP A 497 12.17 0.24 32.52
CA ASP A 497 13.11 -0.86 32.80
C ASP A 497 12.48 -1.92 33.72
N LYS A 498 11.44 -2.59 33.22
CA LYS A 498 10.66 -3.60 33.94
C LYS A 498 11.46 -4.83 34.40
N PHE A 499 12.68 -5.03 33.89
CA PHE A 499 13.52 -6.21 34.14
C PHE A 499 14.89 -5.88 34.77
N GLY A 500 15.09 -4.63 35.20
CA GLY A 500 16.33 -4.16 35.85
C GLY A 500 17.56 -4.19 34.93
N LEU A 501 17.37 -4.22 33.62
CA LEU A 501 18.42 -4.37 32.62
C LEU A 501 19.45 -3.25 32.70
N LYS A 502 19.06 -2.00 33.00
CA LYS A 502 20.00 -0.88 33.09
C LYS A 502 21.13 -1.15 34.10
N LYS A 503 20.83 -1.81 35.22
CA LYS A 503 21.85 -2.24 36.21
C LYS A 503 22.54 -3.54 35.78
N ARG A 504 21.78 -4.51 35.24
CA ARG A 504 22.28 -5.86 34.92
C ARG A 504 23.22 -5.93 33.71
N LEU A 505 23.12 -4.98 32.77
CA LEU A 505 23.99 -4.86 31.60
C LEU A 505 25.41 -4.37 31.95
N LYS A 506 25.66 -3.92 33.19
CA LYS A 506 26.96 -3.45 33.72
C LYS A 506 27.69 -2.41 32.84
N ASP A 507 26.96 -1.58 32.08
CA ASP A 507 27.54 -0.65 31.09
C ASP A 507 27.32 0.83 31.47
N VAL A 508 28.40 1.51 31.85
CA VAL A 508 28.42 2.94 32.23
C VAL A 508 27.92 3.88 31.13
N ARG A 509 27.95 3.47 29.86
CA ARG A 509 27.46 4.27 28.71
C ARG A 509 25.93 4.46 28.74
N LEU A 510 25.23 3.69 29.57
CA LEU A 510 23.78 3.74 29.79
C LEU A 510 23.36 4.82 30.81
N GLU A 511 24.30 5.49 31.48
CA GLU A 511 24.02 6.51 32.51
C GLU A 511 23.71 7.90 31.91
N ARG A 512 22.73 7.94 31.00
CA ARG A 512 22.32 9.16 30.30
C ARG A 512 21.25 9.93 31.09
N LYS A 513 21.52 11.22 31.35
CA LYS A 513 20.56 12.18 31.93
C LYS A 513 19.28 12.26 31.08
N LEU A 514 18.11 12.36 31.72
CA LEU A 514 16.80 12.36 31.05
C LEU A 514 16.67 13.40 29.93
N ASP A 515 17.22 14.60 30.13
CA ASP A 515 17.13 15.70 29.15
C ASP A 515 17.95 15.45 27.88
N ARG A 516 18.86 14.45 27.89
CA ARG A 516 19.63 13.98 26.72
C ARG A 516 18.89 12.90 25.91
N LYS A 517 17.63 12.60 26.25
CA LYS A 517 16.74 11.78 25.43
C LYS A 517 16.14 12.65 24.32
N HIS A 518 16.18 12.18 23.08
CA HIS A 518 15.58 12.89 21.94
C HIS A 518 14.21 12.31 21.57
N GLY A 519 14.00 11.00 21.76
CA GLY A 519 12.78 10.28 21.42
C GLY A 519 12.24 9.44 22.58
N TRP A 520 11.07 8.82 22.37
CA TRP A 520 10.42 7.92 23.32
C TRP A 520 9.73 6.74 22.62
N ILE A 521 9.16 5.83 23.40
CA ILE A 521 8.29 4.73 22.96
C ILE A 521 7.02 4.80 23.80
N ASP A 522 5.85 4.63 23.18
CA ASP A 522 4.57 4.43 23.88
C ASP A 522 4.14 2.94 23.79
N GLY A 523 2.87 2.61 24.04
CA GLY A 523 2.36 1.25 23.86
C GLY A 523 2.58 0.66 22.45
N ASN A 524 2.59 1.51 21.42
CA ASN A 524 2.33 1.20 20.02
C ASN A 524 3.47 1.54 19.05
N TYR A 525 4.23 2.61 19.32
CA TYR A 525 5.19 3.25 18.42
C TYR A 525 6.44 3.76 19.17
N ALA A 526 7.55 3.78 18.44
CA ALA A 526 8.75 4.54 18.73
C ALA A 526 8.69 5.89 18.00
N TYR A 527 8.96 6.98 18.71
CA TYR A 527 8.91 8.36 18.23
C TYR A 527 10.34 8.87 18.02
N LEU A 528 10.71 9.07 16.75
CA LEU A 528 12.09 9.13 16.31
C LEU A 528 12.37 10.48 15.63
N PRO A 529 13.00 11.46 16.30
CA PRO A 529 13.18 12.79 15.74
C PRO A 529 14.13 12.74 14.55
N VAL A 530 13.72 13.32 13.42
CA VAL A 530 14.54 13.51 12.23
C VAL A 530 15.75 14.37 12.58
N ARG A 531 16.95 13.81 12.39
CA ARG A 531 18.23 14.47 12.69
C ARG A 531 18.84 15.11 11.46
N LYS A 532 18.74 14.44 10.32
CA LYS A 532 19.28 14.90 9.03
C LYS A 532 18.36 14.45 7.90
N ILE A 533 18.26 15.29 6.88
CA ILE A 533 17.66 14.96 5.59
C ILE A 533 18.77 15.17 4.56
N GLU A 534 18.92 14.23 3.64
CA GLU A 534 19.93 14.27 2.57
C GLU A 534 19.22 14.10 1.22
N LYS A 535 19.59 14.90 0.23
CA LYS A 535 19.05 14.88 -1.14
C LYS A 535 20.13 14.40 -2.10
N SER A 536 19.80 13.52 -3.03
CA SER A 536 20.72 12.97 -4.04
C SER A 536 19.99 12.64 -5.33
N ARG A 537 20.60 12.82 -6.50
CA ARG A 537 20.03 12.30 -7.76
C ARG A 537 20.09 10.77 -7.82
N TYR A 538 19.10 10.17 -8.46
CA TYR A 538 19.00 8.74 -8.77
C TYR A 538 18.45 8.54 -10.17
N ASP A 539 18.76 7.39 -10.76
CA ASP A 539 18.42 6.99 -12.13
C ASP A 539 18.35 5.45 -12.14
N GLY A 540 17.15 4.89 -12.33
CA GLY A 540 16.91 3.43 -12.35
C GLY A 540 15.57 3.02 -11.74
N GLU A 541 15.37 1.70 -11.60
CA GLU A 541 14.11 1.14 -11.09
C GLU A 541 13.74 1.65 -9.70
N VAL A 542 12.45 1.63 -9.39
CA VAL A 542 11.87 2.00 -8.12
C VAL A 542 10.60 1.11 -7.88
N PHE A 543 10.39 0.58 -6.65
CA PHE A 543 9.37 -0.42 -6.27
C PHE A 543 8.37 0.07 -5.19
N ASN A 544 7.18 -0.53 -5.10
CA ASN A 544 6.16 -0.24 -4.08
C ASN A 544 5.37 -1.52 -3.71
N LEU A 545 4.75 -1.56 -2.53
CA LEU A 545 3.92 -2.70 -2.09
C LEU A 545 2.48 -2.27 -1.80
N GLU A 546 1.53 -3.07 -2.26
CA GLU A 546 0.19 -3.11 -1.68
C GLU A 546 0.10 -4.23 -0.65
N VAL A 547 -0.58 -3.97 0.46
CA VAL A 547 -0.54 -4.82 1.67
C VAL A 547 -1.95 -4.94 2.24
N ASP A 548 -2.42 -6.18 2.35
CA ASP A 548 -3.81 -6.55 2.68
C ASP A 548 -4.39 -5.73 3.86
N GLY A 549 -5.40 -4.92 3.54
CA GLY A 549 -6.22 -4.12 4.44
C GLY A 549 -5.52 -2.92 5.08
N ASP A 550 -4.23 -2.99 5.36
CA ASP A 550 -3.49 -1.92 6.05
C ASP A 550 -2.71 -0.99 5.12
N ASN A 551 -2.60 -1.32 3.83
CA ASN A 551 -2.07 -0.47 2.77
C ASN A 551 -0.72 0.20 3.10
N SER A 552 0.12 -0.46 3.89
CA SER A 552 1.34 0.13 4.44
C SER A 552 2.29 -0.94 4.95
N TYR A 553 3.56 -0.59 5.02
CA TYR A 553 4.64 -1.50 5.39
C TYR A 553 5.77 -0.77 6.13
N VAL A 554 6.61 -1.54 6.80
CA VAL A 554 7.74 -1.04 7.60
C VAL A 554 9.02 -1.34 6.85
N ALA A 555 9.57 -0.30 6.23
CA ALA A 555 10.96 -0.31 5.79
C ALA A 555 11.89 -0.18 7.02
N GLU A 556 13.17 -0.46 6.84
CA GLU A 556 14.14 -0.74 7.93
C GLU A 556 14.14 0.31 9.05
N PHE A 557 13.88 1.58 8.71
CA PHE A 557 13.95 2.69 9.66
C PHE A 557 12.72 3.62 9.67
N ALA A 558 11.65 3.30 8.93
CA ALA A 558 10.38 4.04 8.97
C ALA A 558 9.18 3.20 8.49
N ALA A 559 7.98 3.53 8.98
CA ALA A 559 6.73 3.04 8.39
C ALA A 559 6.30 3.94 7.22
N VAL A 560 5.83 3.31 6.14
CA VAL A 560 5.52 3.91 4.84
C VAL A 560 4.21 3.33 4.27
N HIS A 561 3.54 4.03 3.34
CA HIS A 561 2.21 3.67 2.83
C HIS A 561 2.23 3.28 1.34
N ASN A 562 1.28 2.45 0.88
CA ASN A 562 1.10 2.16 -0.55
C ASN A 562 0.73 3.44 -1.34
N CYS A 563 0.67 3.33 -2.66
CA CYS A 563 0.44 4.49 -3.53
C CYS A 563 -0.64 4.29 -4.60
N TRP A 564 -1.73 3.56 -4.30
CA TRP A 564 -2.92 3.60 -5.16
C TRP A 564 -4.25 3.65 -4.39
N THR A 565 -5.30 4.20 -5.04
CA THR A 565 -6.72 4.51 -4.70
C THR A 565 -7.15 5.87 -5.32
N PRO A 566 -8.44 6.26 -5.45
CA PRO A 566 -8.85 7.52 -6.11
C PRO A 566 -8.37 8.83 -5.43
N TRP A 567 -7.56 8.74 -4.36
CA TRP A 567 -6.72 9.83 -3.82
C TRP A 567 -5.72 10.44 -4.81
N PHE A 568 -5.57 9.83 -5.98
CA PHE A 568 -4.40 10.03 -6.85
C PHE A 568 -4.71 10.69 -8.20
N SER A 569 -5.99 10.90 -8.55
CA SER A 569 -6.47 11.67 -9.72
C SER A 569 -5.85 13.09 -9.80
N LEU A 570 -6.06 13.82 -10.90
CA LEU A 570 -5.55 15.20 -11.09
C LEU A 570 -5.80 16.09 -9.85
N TYR A 571 -7.02 16.09 -9.33
CA TYR A 571 -7.42 16.82 -8.12
C TYR A 571 -7.36 16.00 -6.83
N GLY A 572 -7.06 14.71 -6.95
CA GLY A 572 -6.95 13.76 -5.83
C GLY A 572 -5.95 14.25 -4.78
N SER A 573 -6.32 14.09 -3.50
CA SER A 573 -5.65 14.69 -2.34
C SER A 573 -4.20 14.22 -2.08
N LYS A 574 -3.59 13.40 -2.95
CA LYS A 574 -2.14 13.14 -3.00
C LYS A 574 -1.43 13.63 -4.28
N SER A 575 -2.13 14.02 -5.35
CA SER A 575 -1.51 14.58 -6.58
C SER A 575 -0.66 15.81 -6.25
N GLY A 576 -1.14 16.61 -5.29
CA GLY A 576 -0.56 17.87 -4.89
C GLY A 576 -0.77 18.98 -5.91
N PHE A 577 -1.61 18.78 -6.92
CA PHE A 577 -2.08 19.81 -7.83
C PHE A 577 -3.39 20.42 -7.33
N ASP A 578 -3.47 21.75 -7.36
CA ASP A 578 -4.69 22.51 -7.05
C ASP A 578 -5.31 23.17 -8.31
N SER A 579 -4.70 22.96 -9.49
CA SER A 579 -5.28 23.29 -10.81
C SER A 579 -4.70 22.42 -11.95
N VAL A 580 -5.36 22.44 -13.12
CA VAL A 580 -4.88 21.80 -14.36
C VAL A 580 -3.55 22.43 -14.83
N GLU A 581 -3.42 23.74 -14.70
CA GLU A 581 -2.26 24.55 -15.12
C GLU A 581 -1.01 24.20 -14.31
N GLU A 582 -1.14 23.91 -13.01
CA GLU A 582 -0.02 23.42 -12.21
C GLU A 582 0.48 22.05 -12.70
N CYS A 583 -0.39 21.22 -13.29
CA CYS A 583 -0.06 19.89 -13.80
C CYS A 583 0.50 19.91 -15.23
N PHE A 584 -0.20 20.57 -16.14
CA PHE A 584 0.05 20.53 -17.58
C PHE A 584 0.74 21.78 -18.14
N GLY A 585 0.88 22.86 -17.36
CA GLY A 585 1.63 24.06 -17.75
C GLY A 585 1.14 24.65 -19.09
N LYS A 586 2.06 24.81 -20.06
CA LYS A 586 1.77 25.29 -21.43
C LYS A 586 0.73 24.46 -22.21
N TYR A 587 0.31 23.32 -21.66
CA TYR A 587 -0.63 22.39 -22.27
C TYR A 587 -2.00 22.33 -21.57
N ALA A 588 -2.24 23.10 -20.52
CA ALA A 588 -3.53 23.06 -19.80
C ALA A 588 -4.73 23.48 -20.66
N ASP A 589 -4.49 24.28 -21.70
CA ASP A 589 -5.47 24.64 -22.76
C ASP A 589 -5.71 23.52 -23.79
N ARG A 590 -5.06 22.36 -23.65
CA ARG A 590 -5.33 21.12 -24.40
C ARG A 590 -5.95 20.02 -23.52
N ILE A 591 -6.30 20.33 -22.27
CA ILE A 591 -6.96 19.41 -21.33
C ILE A 591 -8.44 19.78 -21.25
N TYR A 592 -9.23 19.22 -22.17
CA TYR A 592 -10.61 19.64 -22.39
C TYR A 592 -11.61 19.06 -21.38
N ALA A 593 -11.24 17.99 -20.68
CA ALA A 593 -12.14 17.27 -19.79
C ALA A 593 -11.42 16.66 -18.58
N VAL A 594 -12.21 16.29 -17.58
CA VAL A 594 -11.78 15.38 -16.51
C VAL A 594 -12.79 14.26 -16.31
N GLU A 595 -12.28 13.15 -15.80
CA GLU A 595 -13.04 11.94 -15.47
C GLU A 595 -13.51 12.01 -14.00
N THR A 596 -14.77 11.63 -13.74
CA THR A 596 -15.40 11.65 -12.39
C THR A 596 -14.72 10.68 -11.42
N GLY A 597 -14.52 9.45 -11.88
CA GLY A 597 -14.12 8.30 -11.09
C GLY A 597 -15.17 7.88 -10.06
N LEU A 598 -15.12 6.60 -9.71
CA LEU A 598 -16.00 5.81 -8.82
C LEU A 598 -16.12 6.29 -7.34
N SER A 599 -16.06 7.59 -7.08
CA SER A 599 -16.11 8.25 -5.77
C SER A 599 -16.47 9.74 -5.88
N SER A 600 -16.68 10.30 -7.08
CA SER A 600 -17.29 11.62 -7.30
C SER A 600 -18.32 11.60 -8.44
N ASP A 601 -19.19 12.59 -8.54
CA ASP A 601 -20.17 12.74 -9.63
C ASP A 601 -20.11 14.16 -10.25
N PRO A 602 -20.91 14.48 -11.28
CA PRO A 602 -20.88 15.79 -11.91
C PRO A 602 -21.29 16.93 -10.98
N VAL A 603 -22.27 16.75 -10.07
CA VAL A 603 -22.66 17.86 -9.18
C VAL A 603 -21.56 18.22 -8.19
N MET A 604 -20.77 17.24 -7.75
CA MET A 604 -19.54 17.48 -7.02
C MET A 604 -18.53 18.28 -7.88
N ASN A 605 -18.22 17.81 -9.09
CA ASN A 605 -17.22 18.43 -9.96
C ASN A 605 -17.61 19.83 -10.47
N TRP A 606 -18.90 20.12 -10.64
CA TRP A 606 -19.41 21.46 -10.99
C TRP A 606 -19.06 22.53 -9.94
N ARG A 607 -18.74 22.14 -8.70
CA ARG A 607 -18.31 23.05 -7.65
C ARG A 607 -16.88 23.56 -7.85
N ILE A 608 -16.02 22.89 -8.61
CA ILE A 608 -14.62 23.26 -8.81
C ILE A 608 -14.51 24.34 -9.91
N PRO A 609 -14.04 25.58 -9.64
CA PRO A 609 -14.01 26.65 -10.64
C PRO A 609 -13.15 26.33 -11.88
N ASP A 610 -12.08 25.57 -11.69
CA ASP A 610 -11.16 25.12 -12.75
C ASP A 610 -11.80 24.08 -13.71
N LEU A 611 -13.00 23.60 -13.38
CA LEU A 611 -13.86 22.74 -14.19
C LEU A 611 -15.08 23.47 -14.76
N ASP A 612 -15.10 24.81 -14.76
CA ASP A 612 -16.18 25.57 -15.40
C ASP A 612 -16.18 25.43 -16.92
N ARG A 613 -15.00 25.44 -17.55
CA ARG A 613 -14.86 25.32 -19.01
C ARG A 613 -14.54 23.91 -19.48
N ARG A 614 -14.33 22.95 -18.60
CA ARG A 614 -13.94 21.58 -18.96
C ARG A 614 -15.15 20.65 -18.94
N ALA A 615 -15.22 19.71 -19.87
CA ALA A 615 -16.25 18.68 -19.84
C ALA A 615 -16.04 17.74 -18.65
N ILE A 616 -17.14 17.25 -18.09
CA ILE A 616 -17.13 16.15 -17.13
C ILE A 616 -17.54 14.90 -17.91
N VAL A 617 -16.75 13.84 -17.78
CA VAL A 617 -17.02 12.52 -18.38
C VAL A 617 -16.91 11.46 -17.29
N SER A 618 -17.64 10.37 -17.44
CA SER A 618 -17.77 9.31 -16.43
C SER A 618 -17.64 7.95 -17.11
N PHE A 619 -16.79 7.06 -16.58
CA PHE A 619 -16.42 5.80 -17.22
C PHE A 619 -16.15 4.68 -16.20
N SER A 620 -16.30 3.42 -16.61
CA SER A 620 -16.48 2.32 -15.65
C SER A 620 -15.24 1.88 -14.86
N ASP A 621 -14.01 2.18 -15.26
CA ASP A 621 -12.78 1.55 -14.72
C ASP A 621 -12.94 0.01 -14.67
N ALA A 622 -13.52 -0.58 -15.73
CA ALA A 622 -13.89 -1.99 -15.71
C ALA A 622 -12.66 -2.90 -15.71
N HIS A 623 -12.53 -3.66 -14.61
CA HIS A 623 -11.57 -4.75 -14.45
C HIS A 623 -12.22 -6.14 -14.73
N SER A 624 -13.50 -6.21 -15.13
CA SER A 624 -14.15 -7.45 -15.56
C SER A 624 -15.42 -7.16 -16.38
N PRO A 625 -15.87 -8.05 -17.28
CA PRO A 625 -16.97 -7.74 -18.22
C PRO A 625 -18.29 -7.36 -17.52
N LYS A 626 -18.61 -7.98 -16.39
CA LYS A 626 -19.79 -7.64 -15.56
C LYS A 626 -19.83 -6.18 -15.08
N LYS A 627 -18.67 -5.51 -14.97
CA LYS A 627 -18.52 -4.14 -14.45
C LYS A 627 -18.58 -3.05 -15.53
N LEU A 628 -18.60 -3.42 -16.80
CA LEU A 628 -18.76 -2.48 -17.91
C LEU A 628 -20.06 -1.68 -17.73
N GLY A 629 -20.01 -0.39 -18.05
CA GLY A 629 -21.17 0.52 -18.00
C GLY A 629 -21.72 0.82 -16.61
N ARG A 630 -21.00 0.56 -15.50
CA ARG A 630 -21.41 1.10 -14.18
C ARG A 630 -21.33 2.62 -14.11
N GLU A 631 -20.39 3.20 -14.86
CA GLU A 631 -20.35 4.60 -15.27
C GLU A 631 -20.16 4.63 -16.79
N ALA A 632 -20.78 5.60 -17.46
CA ALA A 632 -20.65 5.81 -18.91
C ALA A 632 -21.04 7.24 -19.31
N THR A 633 -20.47 7.75 -20.40
CA THR A 633 -20.84 9.06 -20.97
C THR A 633 -21.77 8.83 -22.17
N VAL A 634 -22.93 9.50 -22.20
CA VAL A 634 -23.88 9.38 -23.31
C VAL A 634 -23.74 10.57 -24.24
N PHE A 635 -23.37 10.31 -25.47
CA PHE A 635 -23.33 11.30 -26.54
C PHE A 635 -24.66 11.34 -27.29
N SER A 636 -24.99 12.50 -27.87
CA SER A 636 -26.13 12.67 -28.78
C SER A 636 -25.74 13.56 -29.95
N GLY A 637 -26.36 13.34 -31.10
CA GLY A 637 -26.05 14.10 -32.32
C GLY A 637 -26.75 13.54 -33.53
N ASP A 638 -26.37 14.05 -34.70
CA ASP A 638 -26.84 13.54 -35.99
C ASP A 638 -25.74 12.69 -36.66
N PHE A 639 -25.97 11.39 -36.74
CA PHE A 639 -25.02 10.40 -37.24
C PHE A 639 -25.78 9.21 -37.80
N ASN A 640 -25.59 8.92 -39.10
CA ASN A 640 -26.22 7.78 -39.77
C ASN A 640 -25.42 6.50 -39.49
N ASP A 641 -25.45 6.05 -38.23
CA ASP A 641 -24.66 4.94 -37.64
C ASP A 641 -23.12 5.06 -37.73
N GLU A 642 -22.56 5.90 -38.61
CA GLU A 642 -21.14 6.21 -38.70
C GLU A 642 -20.71 7.29 -37.71
N VAL A 643 -19.72 6.96 -36.88
CA VAL A 643 -19.10 7.83 -35.86
C VAL A 643 -17.60 7.91 -36.13
N SER A 644 -16.98 9.06 -35.88
CA SER A 644 -15.53 9.24 -35.94
C SER A 644 -14.92 9.56 -34.56
N PHE A 645 -13.60 9.40 -34.46
CA PHE A 645 -12.80 9.92 -33.37
C PHE A 645 -13.01 11.44 -33.19
N ASN A 646 -13.07 12.19 -34.29
CA ASN A 646 -13.26 13.64 -34.28
C ASN A 646 -14.64 14.05 -33.77
N ASP A 647 -15.68 13.21 -33.92
CA ASP A 647 -16.99 13.42 -33.30
C ASP A 647 -16.93 13.28 -31.78
N VAL A 648 -16.30 12.21 -31.27
CA VAL A 648 -16.18 11.95 -29.83
C VAL A 648 -15.26 12.98 -29.17
N ALA A 649 -14.09 13.24 -29.76
CA ALA A 649 -13.15 14.26 -29.28
C ALA A 649 -13.74 15.68 -29.38
N GLY A 650 -14.51 15.98 -30.43
CA GLY A 650 -15.24 17.25 -30.58
C GLY A 650 -16.30 17.45 -29.49
N ALA A 651 -17.08 16.42 -29.19
CA ALA A 651 -18.07 16.43 -28.11
C ALA A 651 -17.46 16.68 -26.73
N ILE A 652 -16.27 16.13 -26.47
CA ILE A 652 -15.52 16.32 -25.23
C ILE A 652 -14.81 17.69 -25.22
N GLY A 653 -14.37 18.17 -26.38
CA GLY A 653 -13.73 19.48 -26.58
C GLY A 653 -14.66 20.70 -26.52
N GLU A 654 -15.93 20.52 -26.90
CA GLU A 654 -16.91 21.59 -27.14
C GLU A 654 -16.94 22.67 -26.04
N ARG A 655 -17.07 22.24 -24.77
CA ARG A 655 -17.21 23.15 -23.63
C ARG A 655 -15.97 24.01 -23.39
N PHE A 656 -14.78 23.50 -23.70
CA PHE A 656 -13.54 24.23 -23.51
C PHE A 656 -13.24 25.15 -24.70
N LEU A 657 -13.41 24.63 -25.91
CA LEU A 657 -13.12 25.31 -27.17
C LEU A 657 -14.17 26.37 -27.55
N GLY A 658 -15.36 26.33 -26.93
CA GLY A 658 -16.48 27.24 -27.23
C GLY A 658 -17.15 26.96 -28.59
N LYS A 659 -16.77 25.85 -29.23
CA LYS A 659 -17.28 25.37 -30.52
C LYS A 659 -17.15 23.86 -30.55
N ASN A 660 -18.14 23.18 -31.14
CA ASN A 660 -18.03 21.76 -31.43
C ASN A 660 -17.36 21.58 -32.81
N SER A 661 -16.42 20.63 -32.91
CA SER A 661 -15.74 20.26 -34.18
C SER A 661 -16.28 18.98 -34.81
N GLY A 662 -17.29 18.36 -34.19
CA GLY A 662 -17.95 17.14 -34.66
C GLY A 662 -19.48 17.23 -34.57
N ARG A 663 -20.15 16.12 -34.88
CA ARG A 663 -21.62 16.02 -34.93
C ARG A 663 -22.26 15.59 -33.61
N LEU A 664 -21.44 15.15 -32.65
CA LEU A 664 -21.85 14.68 -31.32
C LEU A 664 -21.60 15.75 -30.26
N LYS A 665 -22.49 15.83 -29.28
CA LYS A 665 -22.31 16.55 -28.00
C LYS A 665 -22.58 15.60 -26.82
N ILE A 666 -22.01 15.88 -25.66
CA ILE A 666 -22.36 15.13 -24.43
C ILE A 666 -23.84 15.44 -24.10
N ALA A 667 -24.66 14.40 -24.06
CA ALA A 667 -26.09 14.47 -23.79
C ALA A 667 -26.37 14.43 -22.28
N TYR A 668 -25.74 13.46 -21.60
CA TYR A 668 -25.73 13.28 -20.16
C TYR A 668 -24.66 12.25 -19.78
N THR A 669 -24.33 12.13 -18.50
CA THR A 669 -23.53 11.01 -17.97
C THR A 669 -24.39 10.06 -17.15
N ILE A 670 -24.01 8.78 -17.16
CA ILE A 670 -24.54 7.70 -16.33
C ILE A 670 -23.53 7.50 -15.21
N GLU A 671 -23.98 7.76 -13.98
CA GLU A 671 -23.17 7.68 -12.78
C GLU A 671 -23.48 6.41 -12.00
N PHE A 672 -22.45 5.75 -11.50
CA PHE A 672 -22.55 4.89 -10.33
C PHE A 672 -22.92 5.77 -9.12
N HIS A 673 -23.31 5.19 -8.00
CA HIS A 673 -23.41 5.97 -6.77
C HIS A 673 -22.00 6.30 -6.25
N PRO A 674 -21.49 7.55 -6.34
CA PRO A 674 -20.20 7.90 -5.76
C PRO A 674 -20.16 7.61 -4.26
N GLU A 675 -21.33 7.60 -3.61
CA GLU A 675 -21.52 7.20 -2.22
C GLU A 675 -21.10 5.74 -1.96
N GLU A 676 -21.23 4.82 -2.92
CA GLU A 676 -20.70 3.46 -2.80
C GLU A 676 -19.15 3.41 -2.90
N GLY A 677 -18.56 4.50 -3.39
CA GLY A 677 -17.12 4.70 -3.47
C GLY A 677 -16.41 4.56 -2.12
N LYS A 678 -15.44 3.64 -2.07
CA LYS A 678 -14.62 3.28 -0.90
C LYS A 678 -13.85 4.42 -0.19
N TYR A 679 -13.89 5.64 -0.73
CA TYR A 679 -13.33 6.87 -0.14
C TYR A 679 -14.23 8.10 -0.37
N HIS A 680 -15.54 7.93 -0.48
CA HIS A 680 -16.44 9.06 -0.74
C HIS A 680 -16.49 10.04 0.45
N TYR A 681 -16.89 9.55 1.63
CA TYR A 681 -16.92 10.33 2.86
C TYR A 681 -15.59 10.26 3.61
N THR A 682 -15.33 11.29 4.42
CA THR A 682 -14.20 11.28 5.36
C THR A 682 -14.49 10.29 6.48
N GLY A 683 -13.51 9.48 6.88
CA GLY A 683 -13.75 8.56 7.98
C GLY A 683 -12.57 7.72 8.45
N HIS A 684 -12.87 6.79 9.36
CA HIS A 684 -11.91 5.88 9.97
C HIS A 684 -12.61 4.57 10.38
N ARG A 685 -12.51 3.56 9.52
CA ARG A 685 -13.23 2.27 9.63
C ARG A 685 -12.90 1.48 10.89
N THR A 686 -11.73 1.73 11.50
CA THR A 686 -11.33 1.02 12.72
C THR A 686 -12.14 1.47 13.94
N CYS A 687 -12.84 2.62 13.85
CA CYS A 687 -13.65 3.18 14.93
C CYS A 687 -15.12 3.40 14.52
N GLY A 688 -15.54 2.94 13.34
CA GLY A 688 -16.89 3.20 12.81
C GLY A 688 -17.20 4.68 12.55
N VAL A 689 -16.18 5.55 12.54
CA VAL A 689 -16.37 7.00 12.39
C VAL A 689 -16.49 7.33 10.90
N VAL A 690 -17.65 7.86 10.54
CA VAL A 690 -17.98 8.46 9.25
C VAL A 690 -18.24 9.95 9.51
N GLN A 691 -17.90 10.81 8.54
CA GLN A 691 -18.19 12.26 8.58
C GLN A 691 -18.56 12.76 7.19
N SER A 692 -19.65 13.53 7.08
CA SER A 692 -19.95 14.35 5.91
C SER A 692 -18.89 15.47 5.71
N PRO A 693 -18.92 16.23 4.60
CA PRO A 693 -18.04 17.39 4.42
C PRO A 693 -18.26 18.46 5.50
N GLU A 694 -19.51 18.73 5.90
CA GLU A 694 -19.87 19.69 6.96
C GLU A 694 -19.33 19.22 8.31
N GLU A 695 -19.52 17.93 8.62
CA GLU A 695 -18.96 17.33 9.83
C GLU A 695 -17.44 17.36 9.84
N THR A 696 -16.80 17.12 8.69
CA THR A 696 -15.34 17.21 8.55
C THR A 696 -14.85 18.64 8.73
N ARG A 697 -15.59 19.63 8.19
CA ARG A 697 -15.29 21.06 8.32
C ARG A 697 -15.47 21.56 9.76
N ALA A 698 -16.48 21.08 10.47
CA ALA A 698 -16.82 21.51 11.83
C ALA A 698 -16.07 20.75 12.95
N LYS A 699 -15.88 19.43 12.79
CA LYS A 699 -15.21 18.54 13.76
C LYS A 699 -13.72 18.36 13.46
N GLY A 700 -13.26 18.82 12.29
CA GLY A 700 -11.92 18.62 11.76
C GLY A 700 -11.70 17.19 11.24
N THR A 701 -10.62 16.99 10.48
CA THR A 701 -10.19 15.68 9.94
C THR A 701 -9.66 14.72 11.03
N VAL A 702 -10.18 14.77 12.26
CA VAL A 702 -9.70 14.04 13.44
C VAL A 702 -10.80 13.11 13.98
N CYS A 703 -10.47 11.83 14.12
CA CYS A 703 -11.34 10.82 14.69
C CYS A 703 -11.61 11.10 16.18
N HIS A 704 -12.79 11.65 16.51
CA HIS A 704 -13.18 11.95 17.89
C HIS A 704 -13.08 10.74 18.84
N VAL A 705 -13.26 9.52 18.33
CA VAL A 705 -13.13 8.25 19.10
C VAL A 705 -11.68 7.90 19.44
N CYS A 706 -10.68 8.29 18.63
CA CYS A 706 -9.30 7.80 18.83
C CYS A 706 -8.14 8.77 18.50
N GLY A 707 -8.40 10.05 18.24
CA GLY A 707 -7.39 11.10 18.05
C GLY A 707 -6.45 10.94 16.85
N ARG A 708 -6.79 10.12 15.85
CA ARG A 708 -6.04 9.96 14.60
C ARG A 708 -6.63 10.83 13.50
N GLN A 709 -5.81 11.22 12.53
CA GLN A 709 -6.32 11.75 11.27
C GLN A 709 -7.24 10.74 10.59
N LEU A 710 -8.37 11.23 10.09
CA LEU A 710 -9.31 10.53 9.23
C LEU A 710 -8.73 10.40 7.82
N THR A 711 -9.13 9.36 7.11
CA THR A 711 -8.93 9.28 5.67
C THR A 711 -9.94 10.25 5.03
N VAL A 712 -9.44 11.41 4.58
CA VAL A 712 -10.22 12.45 3.89
C VAL A 712 -10.97 11.84 2.69
N GLY A 713 -12.27 12.13 2.63
CA GLY A 713 -13.14 11.71 1.54
C GLY A 713 -12.93 12.54 0.27
N VAL A 714 -13.23 11.96 -0.89
CA VAL A 714 -13.22 12.65 -2.18
C VAL A 714 -14.18 13.83 -2.17
N GLU A 715 -15.34 13.71 -1.50
CA GLU A 715 -16.30 14.80 -1.37
C GLU A 715 -15.75 15.98 -0.55
N HIS A 716 -15.00 15.73 0.51
CA HIS A 716 -14.34 16.80 1.27
C HIS A 716 -13.16 17.42 0.49
N ARG A 717 -12.48 16.67 -0.38
CA ARG A 717 -11.46 17.24 -1.30
C ARG A 717 -12.09 18.12 -2.38
N VAL A 718 -13.27 17.76 -2.89
CA VAL A 718 -14.06 18.63 -3.76
C VAL A 718 -14.47 19.91 -3.00
N ASP A 719 -14.85 19.80 -1.73
CA ASP A 719 -15.19 20.94 -0.88
C ASP A 719 -14.00 21.91 -0.66
N GLU A 720 -12.78 21.40 -0.45
CA GLU A 720 -11.55 22.22 -0.41
C GLU A 720 -11.33 22.99 -1.74
N LEU A 721 -11.56 22.32 -2.87
CA LEU A 721 -11.31 22.87 -4.21
C LEU A 721 -12.43 23.80 -4.73
N ALA A 722 -13.58 23.81 -4.06
CA ALA A 722 -14.74 24.61 -4.43
C ALA A 722 -14.53 26.13 -4.23
N LYS A 723 -13.52 26.55 -3.46
CA LYS A 723 -13.14 27.97 -3.23
C LYS A 723 -14.36 28.83 -2.90
N ASP A 724 -14.98 28.52 -1.76
CA ASP A 724 -16.18 29.17 -1.20
C ASP A 724 -17.49 29.02 -2.01
N ARG A 725 -17.51 28.23 -3.09
CA ARG A 725 -18.77 27.85 -3.76
C ARG A 725 -19.61 26.95 -2.87
N GLN A 726 -20.86 27.38 -2.65
CA GLN A 726 -21.88 26.64 -1.92
C GLN A 726 -22.21 25.29 -2.59
N GLU A 727 -22.93 24.45 -1.85
CA GLU A 727 -23.53 23.21 -2.36
C GLU A 727 -24.45 23.51 -3.56
N ILE A 728 -24.20 22.90 -4.71
CA ILE A 728 -25.06 23.02 -5.89
C ILE A 728 -26.21 22.04 -5.74
N LYS A 729 -27.45 22.54 -5.60
CA LYS A 729 -28.66 21.70 -5.53
C LYS A 729 -29.21 21.48 -6.93
N PRO A 730 -29.10 20.27 -7.50
CA PRO A 730 -29.49 20.03 -8.88
C PRO A 730 -31.02 19.99 -9.02
N VAL A 731 -31.52 20.54 -10.12
CA VAL A 731 -32.93 20.45 -10.49
C VAL A 731 -33.20 19.03 -10.97
N LYS A 732 -34.08 18.30 -10.27
CA LYS A 732 -34.53 16.97 -10.66
C LYS A 732 -35.61 17.06 -11.74
N LYS A 733 -35.50 16.23 -12.78
CA LYS A 733 -36.57 16.01 -13.78
C LYS A 733 -36.72 14.51 -14.04
N THR A 734 -37.94 14.01 -14.01
CA THR A 734 -38.23 12.58 -14.24
C THR A 734 -38.56 12.33 -15.71
N SER A 735 -37.98 11.28 -16.30
CA SER A 735 -38.32 10.83 -17.65
C SER A 735 -39.65 10.07 -17.70
N GLU A 736 -40.19 9.82 -18.90
CA GLU A 736 -41.36 8.95 -19.11
C GLU A 736 -41.16 7.52 -18.57
N ALA A 737 -39.91 7.04 -18.54
CA ALA A 737 -39.53 5.77 -17.93
C ALA A 737 -39.44 5.84 -16.39
N GLY A 738 -39.68 6.99 -15.76
CA GLY A 738 -39.59 7.18 -14.31
C GLY A 738 -38.16 7.47 -13.79
N VAL A 739 -37.18 7.68 -14.67
CA VAL A 739 -35.77 7.91 -14.30
C VAL A 739 -35.56 9.36 -13.88
N VAL A 740 -34.99 9.61 -12.71
CA VAL A 740 -34.61 10.95 -12.26
C VAL A 740 -33.28 11.38 -12.89
N GLY A 741 -33.35 12.38 -13.76
CA GLY A 741 -32.19 13.14 -14.25
C GLY A 741 -31.91 14.38 -13.39
N TYR A 742 -30.63 14.69 -13.21
CA TYR A 742 -30.10 15.72 -12.34
C TYR A 742 -29.48 16.83 -13.20
N TYR A 743 -30.03 18.04 -13.14
CA TYR A 743 -29.66 19.17 -13.99
C TYR A 743 -28.99 20.27 -13.15
N HIS A 744 -27.95 20.89 -13.68
CA HIS A 744 -27.36 22.07 -13.03
C HIS A 744 -28.40 23.23 -13.00
N PRO A 745 -28.55 23.95 -11.86
CA PRO A 745 -29.73 24.81 -11.64
C PRO A 745 -29.73 26.14 -12.40
N THR A 746 -28.58 26.62 -12.89
CA THR A 746 -28.46 27.94 -13.54
C THR A 746 -27.76 27.87 -14.90
N ASP A 747 -26.53 27.38 -14.95
CA ASP A 747 -25.85 27.05 -16.21
C ASP A 747 -26.48 25.82 -16.86
N SER A 748 -27.27 26.04 -17.91
CA SER A 748 -27.93 25.01 -18.72
C SER A 748 -27.00 24.37 -19.77
N THR A 749 -25.75 24.83 -19.91
CA THR A 749 -24.75 24.27 -20.82
C THR A 749 -23.94 23.13 -20.21
N ARG A 750 -24.09 22.87 -18.90
CA ARG A 750 -23.53 21.68 -18.24
C ARG A 750 -24.44 20.48 -18.56
N PRO A 751 -23.92 19.38 -19.14
CA PRO A 751 -24.71 18.17 -19.36
C PRO A 751 -25.29 17.66 -18.03
N PRO A 752 -26.56 17.24 -17.98
CA PRO A 752 -27.14 16.60 -16.81
C PRO A 752 -26.57 15.19 -16.60
N TYR A 753 -26.98 14.53 -15.52
CA TYR A 753 -26.60 13.14 -15.25
C TYR A 753 -27.75 12.32 -14.67
N VAL A 754 -27.61 10.99 -14.68
CA VAL A 754 -28.51 10.02 -14.02
C VAL A 754 -27.67 9.11 -13.13
N LYS A 755 -28.16 8.74 -11.93
CA LYS A 755 -27.51 7.71 -11.10
C LYS A 755 -28.14 6.33 -11.37
N ILE A 756 -27.33 5.27 -11.33
CA ILE A 756 -27.78 3.88 -11.47
C ILE A 756 -27.19 2.97 -10.39
N VAL A 757 -27.87 1.84 -10.17
CA VAL A 757 -27.34 0.66 -9.49
C VAL A 757 -27.17 -0.44 -10.55
N PRO A 758 -26.03 -1.14 -10.63
CA PRO A 758 -25.84 -2.24 -11.57
C PRO A 758 -26.94 -3.30 -11.46
N LEU A 759 -27.50 -3.75 -12.59
CA LEU A 759 -28.70 -4.61 -12.56
C LEU A 759 -28.46 -5.93 -11.82
N HIS A 760 -27.25 -6.48 -11.92
CA HIS A 760 -26.83 -7.67 -11.17
C HIS A 760 -26.99 -7.52 -9.64
N GLU A 761 -26.83 -6.32 -9.09
CA GLU A 761 -26.93 -6.02 -7.66
C GLU A 761 -28.39 -5.81 -7.24
N ILE A 762 -29.19 -5.14 -8.09
CA ILE A 762 -30.65 -5.06 -7.96
C ILE A 762 -31.25 -6.48 -7.90
N LEU A 763 -30.90 -7.34 -8.85
CA LEU A 763 -31.43 -8.70 -8.94
C LEU A 763 -30.96 -9.60 -7.78
N ALA A 764 -29.76 -9.37 -7.24
CA ALA A 764 -29.30 -10.06 -6.03
C ALA A 764 -30.20 -9.73 -4.81
N GLU A 765 -30.60 -8.47 -4.63
CA GLU A 765 -31.53 -8.08 -3.56
C GLU A 765 -32.98 -8.53 -3.82
N VAL A 766 -33.45 -8.52 -5.07
CA VAL A 766 -34.75 -9.10 -5.47
C VAL A 766 -34.81 -10.59 -5.13
N VAL A 767 -33.77 -11.35 -5.46
CA VAL A 767 -33.70 -12.80 -5.21
C VAL A 767 -33.36 -13.12 -3.73
N GLY A 768 -32.85 -12.15 -2.97
CA GLY A 768 -32.50 -12.30 -1.56
C GLY A 768 -31.17 -13.03 -1.32
N VAL A 769 -30.17 -12.82 -2.19
CA VAL A 769 -28.85 -13.45 -2.10
C VAL A 769 -27.71 -12.42 -2.06
N VAL A 770 -26.61 -12.75 -1.37
CA VAL A 770 -25.44 -11.85 -1.25
C VAL A 770 -24.54 -11.89 -2.50
N SER A 771 -24.60 -12.96 -3.30
CA SER A 771 -23.74 -13.12 -4.49
C SER A 771 -24.44 -12.76 -5.79
N ILE A 772 -23.92 -11.72 -6.46
CA ILE A 772 -24.30 -11.29 -7.81
C ILE A 772 -23.95 -12.32 -8.92
N SER A 773 -23.24 -13.40 -8.58
CA SER A 773 -22.96 -14.52 -9.49
C SER A 773 -23.74 -15.80 -9.12
N SER A 774 -24.77 -15.67 -8.28
CA SER A 774 -25.75 -16.75 -8.06
C SER A 774 -26.41 -17.16 -9.38
N PRO A 775 -26.58 -18.48 -9.68
CA PRO A 775 -27.25 -18.92 -10.90
C PRO A 775 -28.63 -18.31 -11.10
N LYS A 776 -29.41 -18.11 -10.02
CA LYS A 776 -30.74 -17.46 -10.06
C LYS A 776 -30.67 -15.99 -10.45
N VAL A 777 -29.59 -15.29 -10.11
CA VAL A 777 -29.36 -13.88 -10.49
C VAL A 777 -28.95 -13.81 -11.96
N THR A 778 -28.06 -14.71 -12.41
CA THR A 778 -27.67 -14.81 -13.82
C THR A 778 -28.86 -15.18 -14.72
N GLU A 779 -29.67 -16.17 -14.34
CA GLU A 779 -30.87 -16.59 -15.07
C GLU A 779 -31.90 -15.45 -15.20
N LEU A 780 -32.14 -14.70 -14.12
CA LEU A 780 -33.04 -13.55 -14.12
C LEU A 780 -32.46 -12.35 -14.90
N TYR A 781 -31.13 -12.21 -14.93
CA TYR A 781 -30.43 -11.21 -15.74
C TYR A 781 -30.56 -11.49 -17.23
N GLU A 782 -30.14 -12.67 -17.70
CA GLU A 782 -30.19 -13.02 -19.13
C GLU A 782 -31.64 -12.97 -19.65
N ARG A 783 -32.62 -13.47 -18.87
CA ARG A 783 -34.06 -13.34 -19.17
C ARG A 783 -34.53 -11.89 -19.31
N LEU A 784 -33.97 -10.95 -18.54
CA LEU A 784 -34.22 -9.51 -18.70
C LEU A 784 -33.53 -8.93 -19.94
N ILE A 785 -32.32 -9.39 -20.29
CA ILE A 785 -31.66 -8.99 -21.54
C ILE A 785 -32.49 -9.46 -22.74
N ASP A 786 -32.83 -10.74 -22.81
CA ASP A 786 -33.64 -11.34 -23.89
C ASP A 786 -35.03 -10.70 -24.01
N GLY A 787 -35.74 -10.54 -22.89
CA GLY A 787 -37.11 -10.03 -22.88
C GLY A 787 -37.21 -8.50 -23.01
N VAL A 788 -36.25 -7.73 -22.50
CA VAL A 788 -36.31 -6.26 -22.46
C VAL A 788 -35.39 -5.60 -23.48
N GLY A 789 -34.15 -6.08 -23.62
CA GLY A 789 -33.21 -5.72 -24.69
C GLY A 789 -31.74 -5.62 -24.24
N SER A 790 -31.48 -4.93 -23.13
CA SER A 790 -30.14 -4.72 -22.54
C SER A 790 -30.21 -4.14 -21.13
N GLU A 791 -29.11 -4.13 -20.37
CA GLU A 791 -29.06 -3.59 -19.01
C GLU A 791 -29.50 -2.12 -18.95
N PHE A 792 -29.01 -1.25 -19.83
CA PHE A 792 -29.48 0.14 -19.91
C PHE A 792 -30.90 0.27 -20.48
N ALA A 793 -31.40 -0.68 -21.27
CA ALA A 793 -32.82 -0.70 -21.64
C ALA A 793 -33.71 -1.02 -20.42
N VAL A 794 -33.26 -1.91 -19.53
CA VAL A 794 -33.92 -2.24 -18.25
C VAL A 794 -33.79 -1.10 -17.24
N LEU A 795 -32.62 -0.49 -17.09
CA LEU A 795 -32.38 0.56 -16.10
C LEU A 795 -32.97 1.92 -16.53
N LEU A 796 -32.82 2.33 -17.79
CA LEU A 796 -33.02 3.73 -18.21
C LEU A 796 -34.17 3.99 -19.19
N LYS A 797 -34.63 2.99 -19.97
CA LYS A 797 -35.48 3.23 -21.16
C LYS A 797 -36.86 2.56 -21.14
N SER A 798 -37.01 1.35 -20.61
CA SER A 798 -38.23 0.54 -20.79
C SER A 798 -39.33 0.82 -19.76
N GLY A 799 -40.60 0.81 -20.17
CA GLY A 799 -41.74 0.91 -19.24
C GLY A 799 -41.82 -0.25 -18.24
N LEU A 800 -42.28 0.04 -17.02
CA LEU A 800 -42.28 -0.91 -15.90
C LEU A 800 -43.13 -2.17 -16.16
N GLU A 801 -44.27 -2.04 -16.85
CA GLU A 801 -45.12 -3.19 -17.20
C GLU A 801 -44.41 -4.21 -18.11
N LYS A 802 -43.49 -3.78 -18.98
CA LYS A 802 -42.65 -4.71 -19.77
C LYS A 802 -41.69 -5.49 -18.87
N ILE A 803 -41.09 -4.82 -17.89
CA ILE A 803 -40.16 -5.44 -16.92
C ILE A 803 -40.92 -6.41 -16.01
N LYS A 804 -42.12 -6.03 -15.56
CA LYS A 804 -43.05 -6.84 -14.77
C LYS A 804 -43.50 -8.11 -15.50
N ALA A 805 -43.83 -8.01 -16.79
CA ALA A 805 -44.19 -9.18 -17.60
C ALA A 805 -43.03 -10.19 -17.77
N VAL A 806 -41.77 -9.72 -17.82
CA VAL A 806 -40.58 -10.57 -18.02
C VAL A 806 -40.00 -11.13 -16.71
N ALA A 807 -40.02 -10.33 -15.64
CA ALA A 807 -39.28 -10.59 -14.40
C ALA A 807 -40.12 -10.49 -13.11
N GLY A 808 -41.42 -10.26 -13.21
CA GLY A 808 -42.36 -10.22 -12.08
C GLY A 808 -42.40 -8.90 -11.31
N GLU A 809 -43.45 -8.74 -10.51
CA GLU A 809 -43.79 -7.51 -9.76
C GLU A 809 -42.60 -6.94 -8.98
N ARG A 810 -41.96 -7.76 -8.15
CA ARG A 810 -40.87 -7.34 -7.25
C ARG A 810 -39.63 -6.84 -8.01
N THR A 811 -39.39 -7.32 -9.22
CA THR A 811 -38.30 -6.82 -10.06
C THR A 811 -38.66 -5.46 -10.66
N ALA A 812 -39.90 -5.26 -11.10
CA ALA A 812 -40.36 -3.97 -11.58
C ALA A 812 -40.40 -2.91 -10.47
N GLU A 813 -40.84 -3.27 -9.25
CA GLU A 813 -40.78 -2.41 -8.06
C GLU A 813 -39.34 -2.00 -7.73
N ALA A 814 -38.40 -2.95 -7.75
CA ALA A 814 -36.99 -2.67 -7.48
C ALA A 814 -36.39 -1.68 -8.49
N ILE A 815 -36.69 -1.87 -9.78
CA ILE A 815 -36.27 -0.93 -10.84
C ILE A 815 -36.95 0.43 -10.67
N GLN A 816 -38.23 0.48 -10.33
CA GLN A 816 -38.96 1.72 -10.06
C GLN A 816 -38.27 2.53 -8.95
N LYS A 817 -37.91 1.87 -7.84
CA LYS A 817 -37.24 2.52 -6.69
C LYS A 817 -35.84 3.03 -7.01
N VAL A 818 -35.05 2.26 -7.76
CA VAL A 818 -33.73 2.73 -8.23
C VAL A 818 -33.89 3.94 -9.16
N ARG A 819 -34.83 3.89 -10.11
CA ARG A 819 -35.08 4.99 -11.07
C ARG A 819 -35.57 6.28 -10.40
N SER A 820 -36.42 6.18 -9.37
CA SER A 820 -36.93 7.35 -8.63
C SER A 820 -35.95 7.88 -7.58
N GLY A 821 -34.91 7.11 -7.25
CA GLY A 821 -34.01 7.40 -6.13
C GLY A 821 -34.63 7.10 -4.75
N GLU A 822 -35.67 6.27 -4.69
CA GLU A 822 -36.26 5.73 -3.44
C GLU A 822 -35.41 4.59 -2.84
N ILE A 823 -34.12 4.82 -2.72
CA ILE A 823 -33.14 3.87 -2.18
C ILE A 823 -32.47 4.46 -0.94
N VAL A 824 -31.95 3.58 -0.07
CA VAL A 824 -31.12 3.96 1.07
C VAL A 824 -29.67 3.71 0.69
N VAL A 825 -28.86 4.77 0.74
CA VAL A 825 -27.43 4.71 0.40
C VAL A 825 -26.61 5.05 1.64
N GLN A 826 -25.73 4.15 2.06
CA GLN A 826 -24.79 4.36 3.16
C GLN A 826 -23.40 4.64 2.57
N PRO A 827 -22.76 5.80 2.85
CA PRO A 827 -21.55 6.20 2.15
C PRO A 827 -20.29 5.44 2.59
N GLY A 828 -19.44 5.12 1.61
CA GLY A 828 -18.14 4.45 1.78
C GLY A 828 -17.04 5.38 2.29
N TYR A 829 -16.12 4.82 3.07
CA TYR A 829 -15.10 5.57 3.81
C TYR A 829 -13.89 4.69 4.21
N ASP A 830 -12.69 5.27 4.25
CA ASP A 830 -11.45 4.63 4.74
C ASP A 830 -11.13 3.23 4.14
N GLY A 831 -11.58 2.97 2.90
CA GLY A 831 -11.43 1.70 2.19
C GLY A 831 -12.57 0.69 2.40
N VAL A 832 -13.65 1.07 3.07
CA VAL A 832 -14.93 0.35 3.12
C VAL A 832 -15.82 0.90 2.01
N PHE A 833 -16.34 0.03 1.13
CA PHE A 833 -17.36 0.42 0.16
C PHE A 833 -18.63 0.88 0.87
N GLY A 834 -19.37 1.79 0.25
CA GLY A 834 -20.73 2.09 0.69
C GLY A 834 -21.68 0.94 0.37
N VAL A 835 -22.95 1.10 0.74
CA VAL A 835 -23.99 0.09 0.54
C VAL A 835 -25.28 0.76 0.06
N VAL A 836 -25.74 0.42 -1.14
CA VAL A 836 -27.13 0.67 -1.56
C VAL A 836 -28.06 -0.44 -1.05
N LYS A 837 -29.26 -0.05 -0.62
CA LYS A 837 -30.39 -0.93 -0.29
C LYS A 837 -31.65 -0.38 -0.96
N ILE A 838 -32.40 -1.25 -1.63
CA ILE A 838 -33.66 -0.92 -2.29
C ILE A 838 -34.80 -0.94 -1.26
N TRP A 839 -34.82 -1.97 -0.41
CA TRP A 839 -35.76 -2.09 0.71
C TRP A 839 -35.06 -1.86 2.05
N GLY A 840 -34.54 -0.64 2.23
CA GLY A 840 -33.84 -0.20 3.44
C GLY A 840 -34.70 0.63 4.40
N ASP A 841 -34.54 0.41 5.71
CA ASP A 841 -35.13 1.25 6.76
C ASP A 841 -34.23 2.47 7.02
N LYS A 842 -34.77 3.68 6.79
CA LYS A 842 -34.05 4.96 6.96
C LYS A 842 -33.60 5.25 8.39
N SER A 843 -34.11 4.52 9.39
CA SER A 843 -33.77 4.72 10.81
C SER A 843 -32.53 3.95 11.29
N ARG A 844 -32.03 2.97 10.52
CA ARG A 844 -30.95 2.06 10.97
C ARG A 844 -29.56 2.56 10.59
N THR A 845 -28.87 3.15 11.57
CA THR A 845 -27.51 3.69 11.45
C THR A 845 -26.41 2.86 12.13
N ASP A 846 -26.69 1.60 12.52
CA ASP A 846 -25.71 0.70 13.16
C ASP A 846 -24.99 -0.21 12.13
N PRO A 847 -23.65 -0.05 11.91
CA PRO A 847 -22.91 -0.88 10.97
C PRO A 847 -22.53 -2.29 11.49
N LEU A 848 -22.78 -2.61 12.76
CA LEU A 848 -22.08 -3.71 13.45
C LEU A 848 -22.77 -5.09 13.41
N GLN A 849 -23.91 -5.23 12.71
CA GLN A 849 -24.63 -6.52 12.62
C GLN A 849 -24.39 -7.34 11.33
N SER A 850 -23.64 -6.84 10.35
CA SER A 850 -23.18 -7.67 9.20
C SER A 850 -21.98 -8.56 9.60
N LYS A 851 -22.23 -9.53 10.48
CA LYS A 851 -21.23 -10.55 10.84
C LYS A 851 -20.92 -11.47 9.65
N SER A 852 -19.75 -11.22 9.05
CA SER A 852 -18.96 -12.13 8.20
C SER A 852 -19.57 -12.56 6.86
N GLU A 853 -18.68 -13.08 5.99
CA GLU A 853 -18.99 -13.83 4.76
C GLU A 853 -19.55 -13.07 3.55
N GLN A 854 -18.95 -11.92 3.20
CA GLN A 854 -18.71 -11.60 1.78
C GLN A 854 -17.32 -12.10 1.35
N THR A 855 -17.08 -13.40 1.53
CA THR A 855 -15.78 -14.08 1.34
C THR A 855 -15.60 -14.69 -0.06
N SER A 856 -16.14 -14.06 -1.10
CA SER A 856 -15.71 -14.30 -2.49
C SER A 856 -15.99 -13.09 -3.40
N LEU A 857 -14.92 -12.56 -3.99
CA LEU A 857 -14.92 -11.75 -5.21
C LEU A 857 -13.56 -11.99 -5.94
N PHE A 858 -13.16 -13.26 -5.94
CA PHE A 858 -12.06 -13.89 -6.64
C PHE A 858 -12.63 -15.11 -7.37
#